data_AF-A0A3A8PFP0-F1
#
_entry.id   AF-A0A3A8PFP0-F1
#
_cell.length_a   1.000
_cell.length_b   1.000
_cell.length_c   1.000
_cell.angle_alpha   90.00
_cell.angle_beta   90.00
_cell.angle_gamma   90.00
#
_symmetry.space_group_name_H-M   'P 1'
#
loop_
_entity.id
_entity.type
_entity.pdbx_description
1 polymer ?
#
loop_
_entity_poly.entity_id
_entity_poly.type
_entity_poly.pdbx_seq_one_letter_code
_entity_poly.pdbx_strand_id
1 'polypeptide(L)'
;MSELKPGHLLVHYQSRMIRALGRVTAEAFDTENGEWQASVEYFPLHAPIPIEAIADSLRLIQPTSGPITVMRSVKQGYLWDFNAEGLALLRNFSREQWPQWADAPARDQTVQQRLTDVVATESPNLYEVQPLPPSSQESSTAHSSDVAIMTVIQPELFAALEALGIPDSKREKDAQGTVFFRGSLRSRLTGRDYRLVVTCVGGAGNYDASAAAYDVIAHHRPRVLILMGIAAGIQGKVRIGEVVLSERIVAYEPGAVVSSGDGDSSRLEHRPEIDRLPHSMNQDVITYRPDPSRLDAQFRGLSGAIPAAPAGKEEEFRSRVAAAITVRAATLASGEKLLRDPARLRAVRQEQHGKVEVGEMEAAGLVAACRRANIPWLVIRGISDFGDHFKDDRFHEFASRAAAVVLADFLAYGLSLPESPLSESASLKPASTPQYPDDQTRHLIGQLEGARARMKRLQASGSNTIQVDREILSLRRQLREGGQLRAGDSLGNDRYLLIEAIGRGGFGSIWKAHDQVTQANVAIKVLHTNLAGNLDRRDRFFRGARRMAELQHPAVVRVLEQHGEDGGFHYFVMEYVAGGNLQQAVLKRVITPEKIVPIILRVGEALALGHSKGLIHRDVKPANILLNEQGRPLLTDFDLVGAADTTGGTQTGLMGTLVYAAPECLERPQDADARADVYGLGMTAIFGFHGADLPFNLLMRSPESFLGQLPCPAPIKSVLRRATSLERGERYKDAGEFITELQRAQSVIEPQLRLQETRRAAPQDTSSHIHHLSNLHVGSNGEFISELQHVKSVTEPELSIQEARSEAPQNTPIRILHLSDLHVGPNDDPTSLLQPLVADLRDKNEWLGVERLDYLVISGDITNRASPEEFEKAYAFVSGLIDEFGLTAERCIIVPGNHDLDWNTPAYRYLPKREVYTGKLAPGTFVEAGPGFIVRDDAKYPERFKNFSEHFYHRLTLKPYPLDPEEQCIPSLFCDDGLLFLAMNSAWEIDEHFQERSSISEKALARGLATANRELARAQAEGRLAKDAPVLRLAVWHHPITGNEKIQADAFMGRLRQAGVRLCLHGHVHEERAEFLNYLDPQRGLHVIGGGSFGAPTHARPESVPRLYNLLELRRDLQHVQVHTRCRRKQGGAWDGWAVWPGESPQIRCTYYGVKL
;
A
#
# COMPACT_ATOMS: atom_id res chain seq x y z
N MET A 1 -26.25 15.16 -58.68
CA MET A 1 -27.12 15.26 -57.49
C MET A 1 -26.27 14.76 -56.32
N SER A 2 -25.48 15.62 -55.66
CA SER A 2 -25.86 16.65 -54.66
C SER A 2 -26.26 16.05 -53.31
N GLU A 3 -25.48 16.42 -52.27
CA GLU A 3 -25.58 16.01 -50.84
C GLU A 3 -25.01 14.65 -50.41
N LEU A 4 -23.68 14.59 -50.26
CA LEU A 4 -23.04 13.90 -49.13
C LEU A 4 -21.92 14.80 -48.59
N LYS A 5 -21.86 14.97 -47.25
CA LYS A 5 -20.91 15.89 -46.58
C LYS A 5 -19.54 15.21 -46.36
N PRO A 6 -18.41 15.94 -46.48
CA PRO A 6 -17.09 15.39 -46.17
C PRO A 6 -16.91 15.27 -44.65
N GLY A 7 -17.15 14.06 -44.11
CA GLY A 7 -16.97 13.78 -42.68
C GLY A 7 -17.08 12.31 -42.26
N HIS A 8 -17.34 11.38 -43.18
CA HIS A 8 -17.69 9.98 -42.86
C HIS A 8 -16.68 8.93 -43.39
N LEU A 9 -15.47 9.34 -43.77
CA LEU A 9 -14.40 8.41 -44.22
C LEU A 9 -13.13 8.44 -43.35
N LEU A 10 -13.18 9.07 -42.17
CA LEU A 10 -12.00 9.37 -41.35
C LEU A 10 -12.16 8.93 -39.88
N VAL A 11 -12.82 7.78 -39.67
CA VAL A 11 -13.02 7.17 -38.34
C VAL A 11 -12.51 5.71 -38.27
N HIS A 12 -12.16 5.08 -39.40
CA HIS A 12 -11.84 3.64 -39.42
C HIS A 12 -10.35 3.23 -39.53
N TYR A 13 -9.40 4.18 -39.53
CA TYR A 13 -7.98 3.87 -39.79
C TYR A 13 -6.95 4.65 -38.91
N GLN A 14 -7.12 4.64 -37.58
CA GLN A 14 -6.10 5.16 -36.63
C GLN A 14 -5.71 4.19 -35.49
N SER A 15 -5.78 2.87 -35.74
CA SER A 15 -5.44 1.85 -34.72
C SER A 15 -4.38 0.82 -35.16
N ARG A 16 -3.65 1.06 -36.27
CA ARG A 16 -2.73 0.06 -36.86
C ARG A 16 -1.35 0.57 -37.30
N MET A 17 -0.93 1.77 -36.89
CA MET A 17 0.35 2.36 -37.35
C MET A 17 1.51 2.29 -36.34
N ILE A 18 1.63 1.18 -35.61
CA ILE A 18 2.86 0.82 -34.88
C ILE A 18 3.20 -0.64 -35.23
N ARG A 19 4.30 -0.84 -35.98
CA ARG A 19 4.92 -2.11 -36.43
C ARG A 19 4.28 -2.86 -37.64
N ALA A 20 4.41 -2.29 -38.84
CA ALA A 20 4.94 -2.98 -40.04
C ALA A 20 4.82 -2.07 -41.28
N LEU A 21 5.86 -2.03 -42.12
CA LEU A 21 5.78 -1.45 -43.47
C LEU A 21 5.61 -2.59 -44.48
N GLY A 22 4.46 -2.66 -45.14
CA GLY A 22 4.15 -3.59 -46.23
C GLY A 22 3.88 -2.85 -47.54
N ARG A 23 3.98 -3.54 -48.68
CA ARG A 23 3.69 -3.00 -50.00
C ARG A 23 2.27 -3.37 -50.40
N VAL A 24 1.41 -2.39 -50.66
CA VAL A 24 0.09 -2.63 -51.24
C VAL A 24 0.25 -2.83 -52.74
N THR A 25 -0.29 -3.92 -53.29
CA THR A 25 -0.24 -4.22 -54.72
C THR A 25 -1.63 -4.54 -55.26
N ALA A 26 -2.13 -3.62 -56.08
CA ALA A 26 -3.44 -3.63 -56.76
C ALA A 26 -4.68 -3.61 -55.85
N GLU A 27 -5.64 -2.80 -56.27
CA GLU A 27 -7.02 -2.76 -55.77
C GLU A 27 -7.93 -3.27 -56.89
N ALA A 28 -8.85 -4.18 -56.58
CA ALA A 28 -9.89 -4.63 -57.50
C ALA A 28 -11.26 -4.45 -56.84
N PHE A 29 -12.23 -3.95 -57.59
CA PHE A 29 -13.60 -3.77 -57.13
C PHE A 29 -14.43 -5.01 -57.44
N ASP A 30 -14.93 -5.68 -56.40
CA ASP A 30 -15.86 -6.81 -56.56
C ASP A 30 -17.26 -6.26 -56.85
N THR A 31 -17.70 -6.42 -58.10
CA THR A 31 -19.00 -5.93 -58.56
C THR A 31 -20.20 -6.74 -58.08
N GLU A 32 -20.00 -7.95 -57.53
CA GLU A 32 -21.11 -8.76 -56.98
C GLU A 32 -21.38 -8.41 -55.51
N ASN A 33 -20.32 -8.09 -54.73
CA ASN A 33 -20.44 -7.80 -53.30
C ASN A 33 -20.34 -6.29 -52.95
N GLY A 34 -19.85 -5.46 -53.86
CA GLY A 34 -19.77 -4.00 -53.68
C GLY A 34 -18.59 -3.50 -52.83
N GLU A 35 -17.59 -4.35 -52.58
CA GLU A 35 -16.41 -4.04 -51.78
C GLU A 35 -15.11 -4.00 -52.61
N TRP A 36 -14.12 -3.25 -52.12
CA TRP A 36 -12.78 -3.17 -52.69
C TRP A 36 -11.85 -4.18 -52.01
N GLN A 37 -11.20 -5.04 -52.79
CA GLN A 37 -10.14 -5.93 -52.28
C GLN A 37 -8.76 -5.35 -52.61
N ALA A 38 -7.90 -5.29 -51.59
CA ALA A 38 -6.50 -4.88 -51.69
C ALA A 38 -5.58 -5.97 -51.13
N SER A 39 -4.47 -6.27 -51.80
CA SER A 39 -3.46 -7.22 -51.32
C SER A 39 -2.23 -6.51 -50.75
N VAL A 40 -1.68 -7.06 -49.65
CA VAL A 40 -0.53 -6.49 -48.93
C VAL A 40 0.58 -7.53 -48.81
N GLU A 41 1.73 -7.28 -49.42
CA GLU A 41 2.96 -8.06 -49.20
C GLU A 41 3.74 -7.50 -48.00
N TYR A 42 4.19 -8.41 -47.12
CA TYR A 42 4.98 -8.09 -45.93
C TYR A 42 6.46 -8.45 -46.14
N PHE A 43 7.37 -7.56 -45.76
CA PHE A 43 8.81 -7.82 -45.78
C PHE A 43 9.29 -8.50 -44.48
N PRO A 44 10.24 -9.46 -44.54
CA PRO A 44 10.78 -10.12 -43.36
C PRO A 44 11.64 -9.20 -42.48
N LEU A 45 11.55 -9.40 -41.16
CA LEU A 45 12.05 -8.53 -40.07
C LEU A 45 13.56 -8.22 -40.02
N HIS A 46 14.38 -8.72 -40.96
CA HIS A 46 15.84 -8.67 -40.90
C HIS A 46 16.53 -8.13 -42.17
N ALA A 47 15.78 -7.65 -43.17
CA ALA A 47 16.34 -6.99 -44.35
C ALA A 47 16.36 -5.44 -44.19
N PRO A 48 17.36 -4.73 -44.73
CA PRO A 48 17.32 -3.27 -44.82
C PRO A 48 16.19 -2.83 -45.77
N ILE A 49 15.26 -2.03 -45.27
CA ILE A 49 14.17 -1.45 -46.07
C ILE A 49 14.79 -0.52 -47.14
N PRO A 50 14.49 -0.72 -48.44
CA PRO A 50 14.95 0.17 -49.51
C PRO A 50 14.43 1.59 -49.31
N ILE A 51 15.29 2.61 -49.47
CA ILE A 51 14.92 4.03 -49.28
C ILE A 51 13.85 4.46 -50.31
N GLU A 52 13.84 3.83 -51.48
CA GLU A 52 12.86 4.01 -52.54
C GLU A 52 11.43 3.69 -52.06
N ALA A 53 11.27 2.66 -51.22
CA ALA A 53 9.97 2.28 -50.68
C ALA A 53 9.44 3.33 -49.68
N ILE A 54 10.33 3.97 -48.92
CA ILE A 54 9.98 5.08 -48.02
C ILE A 54 9.58 6.32 -48.83
N ALA A 55 10.29 6.62 -49.92
CA ALA A 55 9.98 7.74 -50.81
C ALA A 55 8.61 7.58 -51.50
N ASP A 56 8.29 6.38 -51.98
CA ASP A 56 6.98 6.11 -52.59
C ASP A 56 5.83 6.14 -51.55
N SER A 57 6.06 5.66 -50.31
CA SER A 57 5.09 5.82 -49.21
C SER A 57 4.86 7.31 -48.86
N LEU A 58 5.91 8.13 -48.81
CA LEU A 58 5.81 9.58 -48.52
C LEU A 58 5.15 10.39 -49.64
N ARG A 59 5.07 9.87 -50.87
CA ARG A 59 4.34 10.49 -51.99
C ARG A 59 2.83 10.28 -51.90
N LEU A 60 2.37 9.21 -51.24
CA LEU A 60 0.94 8.89 -51.07
C LEU A 60 0.28 9.69 -49.93
N ILE A 61 1.05 10.33 -49.05
CA ILE A 61 0.53 11.11 -47.93
C ILE A 61 0.15 12.53 -48.39
N GLN A 62 -1.14 12.86 -48.25
CA GLN A 62 -1.68 14.23 -48.37
C GLN A 62 -1.41 15.01 -47.07
N PRO A 63 -1.12 16.32 -47.13
CA PRO A 63 -0.76 17.11 -45.96
C PRO A 63 -2.00 17.44 -45.11
N THR A 64 -2.27 16.65 -44.07
CA THR A 64 -2.98 17.14 -42.89
C THR A 64 -1.98 17.85 -41.96
N SER A 65 -2.42 18.94 -41.34
CA SER A 65 -1.54 19.93 -40.71
C SER A 65 -0.94 19.48 -39.38
N GLY A 66 0.14 18.71 -39.44
CA GLY A 66 1.01 18.34 -38.31
C GLY A 66 2.37 17.82 -38.79
N PRO A 67 3.41 17.82 -37.92
CA PRO A 67 4.72 17.25 -38.25
C PRO A 67 4.65 15.73 -38.43
N ILE A 68 5.46 15.18 -39.32
CA ILE A 68 5.52 13.72 -39.57
C ILE A 68 6.88 13.19 -39.09
N THR A 69 6.88 12.50 -37.94
CA THR A 69 8.06 11.82 -37.39
C THR A 69 8.27 10.47 -38.07
N VAL A 70 9.43 10.25 -38.69
CA VAL A 70 9.77 8.97 -39.34
C VAL A 70 10.79 8.20 -38.49
N MET A 71 10.36 7.13 -37.83
CA MET A 71 11.23 6.28 -37.01
C MET A 71 11.90 5.17 -37.81
N ARG A 72 13.23 5.04 -37.69
CA ARG A 72 13.98 3.84 -38.10
C ARG A 72 14.31 2.98 -36.88
N SER A 73 14.29 1.65 -37.05
CA SER A 73 14.55 0.68 -35.97
C SER A 73 15.94 0.83 -35.33
N VAL A 74 16.02 0.48 -34.06
CA VAL A 74 17.13 0.79 -33.14
C VAL A 74 18.41 0.01 -33.47
N LYS A 75 19.43 0.72 -33.97
CA LYS A 75 20.84 0.39 -33.65
C LYS A 75 21.86 1.52 -33.84
N GLN A 76 21.51 2.61 -34.53
CA GLN A 76 22.31 3.84 -34.59
C GLN A 76 21.35 5.03 -34.47
N GLY A 77 21.41 5.74 -33.34
CA GLY A 77 20.35 6.66 -32.91
C GLY A 77 20.40 8.03 -33.56
N TYR A 78 19.54 8.26 -34.56
CA TYR A 78 19.15 9.59 -35.03
C TYR A 78 17.65 9.61 -35.32
N LEU A 79 16.94 10.59 -34.74
CA LEU A 79 15.55 10.90 -35.05
C LEU A 79 15.55 12.10 -36.02
N TRP A 80 14.65 12.09 -37.00
CA TRP A 80 14.52 13.18 -37.97
C TRP A 80 13.05 13.62 -38.02
N ASP A 81 12.79 14.84 -37.57
CA ASP A 81 11.49 15.49 -37.71
C ASP A 81 11.53 16.47 -38.88
N PHE A 82 10.56 16.33 -39.79
CA PHE A 82 10.43 17.22 -40.94
C PHE A 82 9.15 18.05 -40.82
N ASN A 83 9.30 19.38 -40.92
CA ASN A 83 8.17 20.29 -41.09
C ASN A 83 7.64 20.25 -42.54
N ALA A 84 6.54 20.97 -42.80
CA ALA A 84 5.90 20.98 -44.11
C ALA A 84 6.82 21.46 -45.26
N GLU A 85 7.76 22.36 -44.96
CA GLU A 85 8.72 22.90 -45.95
C GLU A 85 9.86 21.92 -46.24
N GLY A 86 10.40 21.25 -45.22
CA GLY A 86 11.38 20.17 -45.39
C GLY A 86 10.83 18.99 -46.21
N LEU A 87 9.56 18.63 -45.99
CA LEU A 87 8.84 17.64 -46.80
C LEU A 87 8.64 18.09 -48.26
N ALA A 88 8.42 19.38 -48.51
CA ALA A 88 8.34 19.93 -49.87
C ALA A 88 9.71 19.94 -50.58
N LEU A 89 10.78 20.25 -49.85
CA LEU A 89 12.17 20.21 -50.36
C LEU A 89 12.57 18.79 -50.80
N LEU A 90 12.28 17.77 -50.00
CA LEU A 90 12.56 16.37 -50.31
C LEU A 90 11.81 15.84 -51.55
N ARG A 91 10.62 16.38 -51.85
CA ARG A 91 9.83 15.99 -53.04
C ARG A 91 10.43 16.50 -54.36
N ASN A 92 11.31 17.51 -54.33
CA ASN A 92 11.87 18.15 -55.52
C ASN A 92 13.24 17.61 -55.98
N PHE A 93 13.84 16.65 -55.27
CA PHE A 93 15.08 16.01 -55.70
C PHE A 93 14.85 15.05 -56.88
N SER A 94 15.65 15.16 -57.93
CA SER A 94 15.59 14.24 -59.06
C SER A 94 16.23 12.89 -58.72
N ARG A 95 15.83 11.84 -59.45
CA ARG A 95 16.29 10.46 -59.22
C ARG A 95 17.81 10.28 -59.39
N GLU A 96 18.47 11.23 -60.05
CA GLU A 96 19.89 11.24 -60.38
C GLU A 96 20.76 11.91 -59.30
N GLN A 97 20.15 12.69 -58.39
CA GLN A 97 20.87 13.47 -57.37
C GLN A 97 21.14 12.70 -56.07
N TRP A 98 20.46 11.57 -55.85
CA TRP A 98 20.56 10.77 -54.63
C TRP A 98 21.85 9.94 -54.43
N PRO A 99 22.48 9.35 -55.48
CA PRO A 99 23.63 8.45 -55.28
C PRO A 99 24.88 9.10 -54.65
N GLN A 100 25.03 10.42 -54.74
CA GLN A 100 26.20 11.12 -54.18
C GLN A 100 26.20 11.22 -52.64
N TRP A 101 25.10 10.86 -51.98
CA TRP A 101 24.96 10.96 -50.51
C TRP A 101 25.25 9.66 -49.76
N ALA A 102 25.30 8.51 -50.44
CA ALA A 102 25.55 7.22 -49.79
C ALA A 102 27.01 7.03 -49.35
N ASP A 103 27.97 7.64 -50.06
CA ASP A 103 29.41 7.47 -49.87
C ASP A 103 30.13 8.70 -49.31
N ALA A 104 29.41 9.73 -48.87
CA ALA A 104 30.02 10.94 -48.31
C ALA A 104 30.55 10.69 -46.87
N PRO A 105 31.88 10.75 -46.62
CA PRO A 105 32.42 10.51 -45.29
C PRO A 105 32.03 11.62 -44.30
N ALA A 106 31.76 11.24 -43.06
CA ALA A 106 31.07 12.03 -42.03
C ALA A 106 31.84 13.26 -41.47
N ARG A 107 32.24 14.20 -42.33
CA ARG A 107 32.97 15.43 -41.96
C ARG A 107 32.54 16.71 -42.67
N ASP A 108 31.59 16.69 -43.60
CA ASP A 108 31.11 17.92 -44.24
C ASP A 108 30.08 18.66 -43.36
N GLN A 109 30.59 19.48 -42.44
CA GLN A 109 29.78 20.31 -41.53
C GLN A 109 28.82 21.25 -42.29
N THR A 110 29.14 21.63 -43.53
CA THR A 110 28.36 22.58 -44.34
C THR A 110 26.95 22.08 -44.65
N VAL A 111 26.76 20.76 -44.77
CA VAL A 111 25.44 20.16 -45.06
C VAL A 111 24.60 20.02 -43.80
N GLN A 112 25.21 19.64 -42.66
CA GLN A 112 24.53 19.67 -41.36
C GLN A 112 24.10 21.09 -40.98
N GLN A 113 24.95 22.10 -41.24
CA GLN A 113 24.65 23.48 -40.91
C GLN A 113 23.45 24.01 -41.73
N ARG A 114 23.41 23.77 -43.04
CA ARG A 114 22.24 24.11 -43.89
C ARG A 114 20.94 23.41 -43.48
N LEU A 115 20.99 22.19 -42.98
CA LEU A 115 19.80 21.51 -42.45
C LEU A 115 19.38 22.06 -41.08
N THR A 116 20.33 22.49 -40.25
CA THR A 116 20.06 23.11 -38.95
C THR A 116 19.42 24.49 -39.13
N ASP A 117 19.95 25.29 -40.06
CA ASP A 117 19.47 26.66 -40.34
C ASP A 117 18.02 26.69 -40.85
N VAL A 118 17.55 25.64 -41.56
CA VAL A 118 16.16 25.50 -42.04
C VAL A 118 15.18 25.09 -40.92
N VAL A 119 15.67 24.52 -39.82
CA VAL A 119 14.85 24.17 -38.65
C VAL A 119 14.79 25.34 -37.65
N ALA A 120 15.72 26.30 -37.71
CA ALA A 120 15.98 27.29 -36.67
C ALA A 120 15.25 28.65 -36.82
N THR A 121 14.35 28.84 -37.79
CA THR A 121 13.60 30.11 -37.93
C THR A 121 12.42 30.22 -36.95
N GLU A 122 12.76 30.67 -35.75
CA GLU A 122 11.95 31.42 -34.76
C GLU A 122 10.44 31.08 -34.63
N SER A 123 10.11 30.42 -33.51
CA SER A 123 8.88 30.68 -32.77
C SER A 123 9.26 30.99 -31.31
N PRO A 124 8.58 31.95 -30.65
CA PRO A 124 9.06 32.50 -29.38
C PRO A 124 8.86 31.53 -28.21
N ASN A 125 9.94 30.87 -27.81
CA ASN A 125 9.98 30.06 -26.59
C ASN A 125 9.75 30.93 -25.35
N LEU A 126 8.64 30.70 -24.65
CA LEU A 126 8.55 31.01 -23.23
C LEU A 126 9.35 29.92 -22.47
N TYR A 127 10.28 30.36 -21.62
CA TYR A 127 11.15 29.56 -20.75
C TYR A 127 12.34 28.83 -21.40
N GLU A 128 13.37 29.59 -21.81
CA GLU A 128 14.72 29.03 -21.79
C GLU A 128 15.15 28.64 -20.36
N VAL A 129 15.77 27.46 -20.25
CA VAL A 129 16.58 27.00 -19.12
C VAL A 129 17.98 26.68 -19.68
N GLN A 130 18.99 27.45 -19.26
CA GLN A 130 20.38 27.21 -19.67
C GLN A 130 21.03 26.13 -18.80
N PRO A 131 21.72 25.13 -19.38
CA PRO A 131 22.55 24.21 -18.62
C PRO A 131 23.90 24.86 -18.25
N LEU A 132 24.30 24.76 -16.98
CA LEU A 132 25.63 25.16 -16.50
C LEU A 132 26.69 24.10 -16.82
N PRO A 133 27.97 24.49 -17.00
CA PRO A 133 29.05 23.57 -17.31
C PRO A 133 29.42 22.66 -16.12
N PRO A 134 29.99 21.47 -16.37
CA PRO A 134 30.32 20.53 -15.31
C PRO A 134 31.47 21.05 -14.44
N SER A 135 31.17 21.31 -13.16
CA SER A 135 32.19 21.55 -12.15
C SER A 135 32.59 20.24 -11.47
N SER A 136 33.87 20.13 -11.15
CA SER A 136 34.53 18.92 -10.65
C SER A 136 34.36 18.73 -9.15
N GLN A 137 34.16 17.47 -8.72
CA GLN A 137 34.16 16.99 -7.32
C GLN A 137 33.02 17.50 -6.43
N GLU A 138 31.90 16.78 -6.42
CA GLU A 138 30.89 16.90 -5.36
C GLU A 138 31.07 15.84 -4.27
N SER A 139 31.02 16.30 -3.01
CA SER A 139 31.02 15.49 -1.79
C SER A 139 29.60 15.02 -1.43
N SER A 140 29.51 14.05 -0.51
CA SER A 140 28.31 13.22 -0.28
C SER A 140 27.16 13.91 0.50
N THR A 141 26.51 14.94 -0.07
CA THR A 141 25.40 15.69 0.58
C THR A 141 24.09 15.78 -0.26
N ALA A 142 23.85 14.84 -1.18
CA ALA A 142 22.97 15.02 -2.34
C ALA A 142 21.48 14.55 -2.26
N HIS A 143 20.76 14.84 -1.17
CA HIS A 143 19.34 14.38 -1.01
C HIS A 143 18.27 15.42 -0.67
N SER A 144 18.57 16.71 -0.47
CA SER A 144 17.54 17.72 -0.20
C SER A 144 16.83 18.24 -1.47
N SER A 145 15.50 18.33 -1.46
CA SER A 145 14.71 19.10 -2.43
C SER A 145 14.24 20.44 -1.85
N ASP A 146 13.87 21.39 -2.71
CA ASP A 146 13.28 22.66 -2.27
C ASP A 146 11.74 22.56 -2.25
N VAL A 147 11.17 21.90 -3.25
CA VAL A 147 9.73 21.65 -3.38
C VAL A 147 9.52 20.15 -3.58
N ALA A 148 8.56 19.58 -2.85
CA ALA A 148 8.02 18.26 -3.14
C ALA A 148 6.57 18.38 -3.61
N ILE A 149 6.19 17.56 -4.60
CA ILE A 149 4.86 17.53 -5.22
C ILE A 149 4.34 16.10 -5.13
N MET A 150 3.14 15.96 -4.60
CA MET A 150 2.41 14.69 -4.50
C MET A 150 1.17 14.75 -5.38
N THR A 151 0.93 13.71 -6.16
CA THR A 151 -0.34 13.46 -6.87
C THR A 151 -0.99 12.19 -6.35
N VAL A 152 -2.30 12.01 -6.59
CA VAL A 152 -3.06 10.85 -6.10
C VAL A 152 -3.10 9.76 -7.18
N ILE A 153 -3.43 10.13 -8.42
CA ILE A 153 -3.57 9.19 -9.54
C ILE A 153 -2.55 9.44 -10.68
N GLN A 154 -2.36 8.44 -11.53
CA GLN A 154 -1.38 8.49 -12.64
C GLN A 154 -1.66 9.61 -13.66
N PRO A 155 -2.92 9.91 -14.07
CA PRO A 155 -3.19 11.04 -14.96
C PRO A 155 -2.75 12.41 -14.41
N GLU A 156 -2.87 12.61 -13.09
CA GLU A 156 -2.39 13.83 -12.42
C GLU A 156 -0.85 13.89 -12.43
N LEU A 157 -0.18 12.75 -12.18
CA LEU A 157 1.28 12.64 -12.28
C LEU A 157 1.77 13.02 -13.67
N PHE A 158 1.20 12.43 -14.73
CA PHE A 158 1.62 12.72 -16.10
C PHE A 158 1.39 14.18 -16.46
N ALA A 159 0.22 14.75 -16.13
CA ALA A 159 -0.05 16.17 -16.34
C ALA A 159 0.96 17.07 -15.60
N ALA A 160 1.31 16.74 -14.36
CA ALA A 160 2.31 17.47 -13.58
C ALA A 160 3.72 17.37 -14.19
N LEU A 161 4.16 16.18 -14.61
CA LEU A 161 5.47 15.99 -15.24
C LEU A 161 5.58 16.74 -16.58
N GLU A 162 4.53 16.70 -17.40
CA GLU A 162 4.44 17.41 -18.67
C GLU A 162 4.49 18.94 -18.45
N ALA A 163 3.67 19.47 -17.53
CA ALA A 163 3.63 20.90 -17.19
C ALA A 163 4.95 21.44 -16.59
N LEU A 164 5.71 20.59 -15.90
CA LEU A 164 6.99 20.94 -15.28
C LEU A 164 8.20 20.66 -16.19
N GLY A 165 7.98 20.07 -17.37
CA GLY A 165 9.05 19.69 -18.30
C GLY A 165 10.01 18.63 -17.74
N ILE A 166 9.52 17.72 -16.88
CA ILE A 166 10.35 16.67 -16.25
C ILE A 166 10.23 15.38 -17.08
N PRO A 167 11.28 14.95 -17.81
CA PRO A 167 11.21 13.74 -18.63
C PRO A 167 11.33 12.45 -17.79
N ASP A 168 10.77 11.36 -18.31
CA ASP A 168 10.84 10.02 -17.71
C ASP A 168 12.27 9.53 -17.39
N SER A 169 13.28 10.07 -18.07
CA SER A 169 14.69 9.77 -17.77
C SER A 169 15.18 10.29 -16.41
N LYS A 170 14.39 11.12 -15.73
CA LYS A 170 14.64 11.60 -14.35
C LYS A 170 13.92 10.78 -13.27
N ARG A 171 13.40 9.61 -13.65
CA ARG A 171 12.75 8.66 -12.74
C ARG A 171 13.77 7.93 -11.88
N GLU A 172 13.59 8.01 -10.57
CA GLU A 172 14.34 7.29 -9.54
C GLU A 172 13.41 6.37 -8.74
N LYS A 173 14.01 5.45 -7.97
CA LYS A 173 13.33 4.68 -6.94
C LYS A 173 14.10 4.74 -5.62
N ASP A 174 13.39 4.82 -4.51
CA ASP A 174 13.99 4.66 -3.17
C ASP A 174 14.25 3.17 -2.85
N ALA A 175 14.72 2.89 -1.63
CA ALA A 175 15.00 1.53 -1.16
C ALA A 175 13.72 0.71 -0.88
N GLN A 176 12.56 1.37 -0.84
CA GLN A 176 11.23 0.83 -0.58
C GLN A 176 10.47 0.54 -1.89
N GLY A 177 10.99 1.02 -3.02
CA GLY A 177 10.42 0.84 -4.37
C GLY A 177 9.53 2.00 -4.84
N THR A 178 9.33 3.02 -4.01
CA THR A 178 8.56 4.23 -4.32
C THR A 178 9.21 4.98 -5.48
N VAL A 179 8.40 5.43 -6.44
CA VAL A 179 8.89 6.13 -7.63
C VAL A 179 8.90 7.64 -7.39
N PHE A 180 10.01 8.27 -7.71
CA PHE A 180 10.18 9.72 -7.67
C PHE A 180 10.70 10.25 -9.00
N PHE A 181 10.34 11.47 -9.36
CA PHE A 181 10.89 12.17 -10.53
C PHE A 181 11.55 13.45 -10.04
N ARG A 182 12.85 13.64 -10.36
CA ARG A 182 13.58 14.85 -9.98
C ARG A 182 13.59 15.89 -11.09
N GLY A 183 13.23 17.12 -10.76
CA GLY A 183 13.21 18.25 -11.69
C GLY A 183 13.88 19.49 -11.11
N SER A 184 13.91 20.53 -11.92
CA SER A 184 14.33 21.88 -11.50
C SER A 184 13.53 22.91 -12.27
N LEU A 185 12.95 23.89 -11.58
CA LEU A 185 12.15 24.96 -12.20
C LEU A 185 12.65 26.32 -11.74
N ARG A 186 12.89 27.22 -12.71
CA ARG A 186 13.36 28.57 -12.43
C ARG A 186 12.21 29.51 -12.07
N SER A 187 12.17 29.95 -10.83
CA SER A 187 11.28 31.01 -10.36
C SER A 187 11.57 32.30 -11.13
N ARG A 188 10.56 32.80 -11.84
CA ARG A 188 10.56 34.13 -12.49
C ARG A 188 10.27 35.24 -11.47
N LEU A 189 9.62 34.91 -10.35
CA LEU A 189 9.41 35.83 -9.23
C LEU A 189 10.71 36.13 -8.45
N THR A 190 11.50 35.10 -8.13
CA THR A 190 12.71 35.24 -7.28
C THR A 190 14.04 35.11 -8.04
N GLY A 191 13.99 34.69 -9.31
CA GLY A 191 15.18 34.42 -10.14
C GLY A 191 15.91 33.11 -9.85
N ARG A 192 15.54 32.39 -8.78
CA ARG A 192 16.19 31.17 -8.28
C ARG A 192 15.65 29.89 -8.92
N ASP A 193 16.48 28.86 -8.97
CA ASP A 193 16.11 27.52 -9.40
C ASP A 193 15.65 26.68 -8.19
N TYR A 194 14.42 26.17 -8.23
CA TYR A 194 13.88 25.27 -7.20
C TYR A 194 14.12 23.82 -7.61
N ARG A 195 14.76 23.02 -6.75
CA ARG A 195 14.89 21.57 -6.94
C ARG A 195 13.55 20.90 -6.59
N LEU A 196 12.96 20.23 -7.57
CA LEU A 196 11.66 19.58 -7.46
C LEU A 196 11.83 18.07 -7.24
N VAL A 197 10.96 17.48 -6.42
CA VAL A 197 10.68 16.05 -6.44
C VAL A 197 9.18 15.83 -6.62
N VAL A 198 8.80 14.99 -7.58
CA VAL A 198 7.40 14.65 -7.87
C VAL A 198 7.18 13.16 -7.60
N THR A 199 6.10 12.81 -6.91
CA THR A 199 5.68 11.42 -6.69
C THR A 199 4.17 11.29 -6.81
N CYS A 200 3.71 10.07 -7.08
CA CYS A 200 2.30 9.71 -7.12
C CYS A 200 2.05 8.67 -6.03
N VAL A 201 1.10 8.98 -5.15
CA VAL A 201 0.70 8.10 -4.04
C VAL A 201 0.04 6.82 -4.57
N GLY A 202 -0.74 6.93 -5.65
CA GLY A 202 -1.36 5.80 -6.37
C GLY A 202 -2.80 5.52 -5.94
N GLY A 203 -3.57 4.92 -6.85
CA GLY A 203 -4.84 4.20 -6.63
C GLY A 203 -5.99 4.89 -5.86
N ALA A 204 -7.16 5.03 -6.50
CA ALA A 204 -8.36 5.46 -5.78
C ALA A 204 -8.88 4.35 -4.83
N GLY A 205 -8.51 4.42 -3.54
CA GLY A 205 -8.99 3.51 -2.50
C GLY A 205 -8.05 3.44 -1.28
N ASN A 206 -8.32 4.25 -0.25
CA ASN A 206 -7.66 4.27 1.06
C ASN A 206 -6.12 4.12 1.08
N TYR A 207 -5.46 5.09 0.47
CA TYR A 207 -4.07 5.39 0.75
C TYR A 207 -3.96 6.31 1.97
N ASP A 208 -3.06 5.96 2.90
CA ASP A 208 -2.67 6.87 3.96
C ASP A 208 -1.78 7.98 3.38
N ALA A 209 -2.42 9.06 2.92
CA ALA A 209 -1.75 10.26 2.43
C ALA A 209 -0.82 10.90 3.50
N SER A 210 -1.01 10.59 4.79
CA SER A 210 -0.09 10.99 5.86
C SER A 210 1.20 10.17 5.80
N ALA A 211 1.11 8.84 5.64
CA ALA A 211 2.28 7.96 5.51
C ALA A 211 3.15 8.35 4.30
N ALA A 212 2.54 8.47 3.12
CA ALA A 212 3.25 8.89 1.90
C ALA A 212 3.89 10.28 2.05
N ALA A 213 3.21 11.23 2.72
CA ALA A 213 3.77 12.55 3.00
C ALA A 213 4.93 12.47 4.02
N TYR A 214 4.85 11.63 5.05
CA TYR A 214 5.97 11.39 5.97
C TYR A 214 7.19 10.81 5.25
N ASP A 215 6.99 9.87 4.34
CA ASP A 215 8.11 9.26 3.59
C ASP A 215 8.78 10.29 2.66
N VAL A 216 8.00 11.09 1.93
CA VAL A 216 8.52 12.21 1.12
C VAL A 216 9.32 13.19 1.99
N ILE A 217 8.77 13.55 3.15
CA ILE A 217 9.40 14.47 4.10
C ILE A 217 10.70 13.89 4.68
N ALA A 218 10.71 12.63 5.08
CA ALA A 218 11.85 11.97 5.71
C ALA A 218 13.03 11.81 4.74
N HIS A 219 12.75 11.40 3.49
CA HIS A 219 13.76 11.10 2.48
C HIS A 219 14.27 12.35 1.76
N HIS A 220 13.39 13.30 1.40
CA HIS A 220 13.76 14.46 0.57
C HIS A 220 13.89 15.78 1.34
N ARG A 221 13.38 15.87 2.57
CA ARG A 221 13.40 17.06 3.43
C ARG A 221 13.00 18.36 2.67
N PRO A 222 11.84 18.36 2.00
CA PRO A 222 11.41 19.49 1.18
C PRO A 222 11.13 20.72 2.05
N ARG A 223 11.25 21.91 1.45
CA ARG A 223 10.96 23.19 2.12
C ARG A 223 9.48 23.59 2.02
N VAL A 224 8.75 22.98 1.09
CA VAL A 224 7.29 23.04 0.94
C VAL A 224 6.80 21.75 0.28
N LEU A 225 5.66 21.23 0.72
CA LEU A 225 5.00 20.05 0.16
C LEU A 225 3.66 20.42 -0.49
N ILE A 226 3.52 20.17 -1.78
CA ILE A 226 2.32 20.54 -2.56
C ILE A 226 1.55 19.27 -2.93
N LEU A 227 0.25 19.23 -2.64
CA LEU A 227 -0.66 18.19 -3.13
C LEU A 227 -1.43 18.72 -4.33
N MET A 228 -1.29 18.05 -5.48
CA MET A 228 -1.97 18.41 -6.72
C MET A 228 -2.86 17.26 -7.19
N GLY A 229 -4.08 17.58 -7.61
CA GLY A 229 -5.00 16.59 -8.18
C GLY A 229 -6.36 17.16 -8.57
N ILE A 230 -7.36 16.29 -8.72
CA ILE A 230 -8.76 16.68 -8.97
C ILE A 230 -9.64 16.63 -7.70
N ALA A 231 -10.80 17.28 -7.73
CA ALA A 231 -11.78 17.26 -6.64
C ALA A 231 -13.22 17.54 -7.12
N ALA A 232 -14.21 17.13 -6.31
CA ALA A 232 -15.62 17.43 -6.54
C ALA A 232 -15.97 18.83 -6.01
N GLY A 233 -16.48 19.69 -6.91
CA GLY A 233 -16.92 21.03 -6.59
C GLY A 233 -18.36 21.08 -6.05
N ILE A 234 -18.75 22.20 -5.45
CA ILE A 234 -20.15 22.46 -5.10
C ILE A 234 -20.83 23.21 -6.26
N GLN A 235 -21.92 22.66 -6.79
CA GLN A 235 -22.69 23.26 -7.87
C GLN A 235 -23.15 24.69 -7.51
N GLY A 236 -22.95 25.63 -8.43
CA GLY A 236 -23.27 27.05 -8.22
C GLY A 236 -22.27 27.83 -7.36
N LYS A 237 -21.14 27.21 -6.96
CA LYS A 237 -20.01 27.89 -6.31
C LYS A 237 -18.77 27.93 -7.20
N VAL A 238 -18.39 26.77 -7.73
CA VAL A 238 -17.28 26.59 -8.67
C VAL A 238 -17.81 26.00 -9.99
N ARG A 239 -16.98 26.00 -11.04
CA ARG A 239 -17.27 25.34 -12.32
C ARG A 239 -16.20 24.30 -12.64
N ILE A 240 -16.56 23.31 -13.44
CA ILE A 240 -15.64 22.29 -13.95
C ILE A 240 -14.54 22.98 -14.77
N GLY A 241 -13.27 22.66 -14.50
CA GLY A 241 -12.11 23.33 -15.07
C GLY A 241 -11.63 24.60 -14.33
N GLU A 242 -12.34 25.08 -13.30
CA GLU A 242 -11.75 26.03 -12.34
C GLU A 242 -10.73 25.28 -11.46
N VAL A 243 -9.65 25.96 -11.07
CA VAL A 243 -8.61 25.41 -10.19
C VAL A 243 -8.64 26.14 -8.86
N VAL A 244 -8.74 25.37 -7.77
CA VAL A 244 -8.76 25.88 -6.40
C VAL A 244 -7.41 25.69 -5.75
N LEU A 245 -6.83 26.79 -5.29
CA LEU A 245 -5.67 26.83 -4.41
C LEU A 245 -6.13 26.96 -2.96
N SER A 246 -5.59 26.14 -2.06
CA SER A 246 -5.95 26.22 -0.65
C SER A 246 -4.81 25.85 0.31
N GLU A 247 -4.62 26.71 1.29
CA GLU A 247 -3.88 26.42 2.53
C GLU A 247 -4.83 26.04 3.67
N ARG A 248 -6.15 26.25 3.51
CA ARG A 248 -7.19 26.10 4.54
C ARG A 248 -8.01 24.84 4.31
N ILE A 249 -7.58 23.77 4.98
CA ILE A 249 -8.23 22.46 4.94
C ILE A 249 -9.04 22.25 6.23
N VAL A 250 -10.33 21.97 6.08
CA VAL A 250 -11.24 21.58 7.18
C VAL A 250 -11.37 20.05 7.13
N ALA A 251 -10.57 19.35 7.92
CA ALA A 251 -10.67 17.90 8.04
C ALA A 251 -11.91 17.51 8.87
N TYR A 252 -12.69 16.55 8.37
CA TYR A 252 -13.91 16.08 9.04
C TYR A 252 -13.62 15.07 10.18
N GLU A 253 -12.49 14.36 10.15
CA GLU A 253 -12.12 13.39 11.18
C GLU A 253 -10.67 13.59 11.66
N PRO A 254 -10.48 13.81 12.98
CA PRO A 254 -9.27 13.42 13.68
C PRO A 254 -9.54 12.44 14.85
N GLY A 255 -10.80 12.08 15.07
CA GLY A 255 -11.26 11.20 16.15
C GLY A 255 -12.20 10.11 15.65
N ALA A 256 -12.02 8.87 16.14
CA ALA A 256 -12.94 7.78 15.83
C ALA A 256 -14.28 7.99 16.55
N VAL A 257 -15.40 7.85 15.83
CA VAL A 257 -16.71 7.71 16.46
C VAL A 257 -16.75 6.36 17.17
N VAL A 258 -16.50 6.36 18.48
CA VAL A 258 -16.85 5.23 19.34
C VAL A 258 -18.36 5.23 19.47
N SER A 259 -19.03 4.28 18.82
CA SER A 259 -20.41 3.94 19.17
C SER A 259 -20.41 3.28 20.55
N SER A 260 -20.63 4.07 21.60
CA SER A 260 -21.03 3.52 22.89
C SER A 260 -22.35 2.81 22.71
N GLY A 261 -22.37 1.49 22.95
CA GLY A 261 -23.60 0.72 23.02
C GLY A 261 -24.37 1.07 24.29
N ASP A 262 -25.10 2.17 24.23
CA ASP A 262 -26.31 2.46 25.00
C ASP A 262 -27.02 3.66 24.37
N GLY A 263 -28.35 3.69 24.44
CA GLY A 263 -29.15 4.73 23.79
C GLY A 263 -28.93 6.12 24.39
N ASP A 264 -28.97 7.12 23.50
CA ASP A 264 -29.07 8.56 23.80
C ASP A 264 -27.79 9.29 24.29
N SER A 265 -26.87 9.60 23.35
CA SER A 265 -26.34 10.96 23.13
C SER A 265 -25.22 10.99 22.08
N SER A 266 -25.39 11.80 21.02
CA SER A 266 -24.33 12.06 20.05
C SER A 266 -23.34 13.12 20.57
N ARG A 267 -22.09 12.73 20.84
CA ARG A 267 -21.02 13.69 21.13
C ARG A 267 -20.57 14.38 19.83
N LEU A 268 -20.86 15.67 19.71
CA LEU A 268 -20.25 16.57 18.75
C LEU A 268 -18.84 16.95 19.22
N GLU A 269 -17.81 16.59 18.45
CA GLU A 269 -16.47 17.16 18.61
C GLU A 269 -16.41 18.54 17.94
N HIS A 270 -15.70 19.48 18.59
CA HIS A 270 -15.61 20.87 18.12
C HIS A 270 -14.49 21.06 17.08
N ARG A 271 -14.67 22.03 16.18
CA ARG A 271 -13.74 22.37 15.07
C ARG A 271 -12.25 22.32 15.48
N PRO A 272 -11.35 21.81 14.60
CA PRO A 272 -9.96 22.24 14.63
C PRO A 272 -9.87 23.72 14.24
N GLU A 273 -9.23 24.55 15.07
CA GLU A 273 -8.92 25.92 14.69
C GLU A 273 -7.87 25.96 13.56
N ILE A 274 -7.96 27.00 12.73
CA ILE A 274 -7.06 27.20 11.59
C ILE A 274 -5.78 27.86 12.11
N ASP A 275 -4.95 27.07 12.79
CA ASP A 275 -3.57 27.45 13.06
C ASP A 275 -2.86 27.68 11.72
N ARG A 276 -2.52 28.95 11.46
CA ARG A 276 -1.54 29.31 10.44
C ARG A 276 -0.20 28.73 10.91
N LEU A 277 0.45 27.93 10.06
CA LEU A 277 1.84 27.54 10.32
C LEU A 277 2.70 28.81 10.52
N PRO A 278 3.73 28.76 11.38
CA PRO A 278 4.56 29.93 11.70
C PRO A 278 5.38 30.45 10.51
N HIS A 279 5.36 29.76 9.37
CA HIS A 279 5.93 30.19 8.10
C HIS A 279 4.83 30.09 7.03
N SER A 280 4.07 31.17 6.82
CA SER A 280 3.37 31.29 5.53
C SER A 280 4.43 31.33 4.42
N MET A 281 4.08 30.87 3.23
CA MET A 281 4.80 31.36 2.06
C MET A 281 4.66 32.88 2.08
N ASN A 282 5.75 33.62 1.82
CA ASN A 282 5.78 35.07 2.08
C ASN A 282 5.01 35.90 1.03
N GLN A 283 4.16 35.22 0.25
CA GLN A 283 3.05 35.75 -0.52
C GLN A 283 1.81 34.88 -0.25
N ASP A 284 0.75 35.54 0.21
CA ASP A 284 -0.58 35.00 0.39
C ASP A 284 -1.05 34.35 -0.93
N VAL A 285 -1.75 33.20 -0.91
CA VAL A 285 -2.41 32.65 -2.11
C VAL A 285 -3.39 33.68 -2.72
N ILE A 286 -3.87 34.63 -1.89
CA ILE A 286 -4.68 35.80 -2.26
C ILE A 286 -3.91 36.81 -3.13
N THR A 287 -2.58 36.85 -3.05
CA THR A 287 -1.71 37.76 -3.82
C THR A 287 -1.22 37.19 -5.15
N TYR A 288 -1.27 35.87 -5.32
CA TYR A 288 -0.99 35.22 -6.60
C TYR A 288 -2.06 35.62 -7.63
N ARG A 289 -1.64 36.35 -8.67
CA ARG A 289 -2.48 36.77 -9.79
C ARG A 289 -1.95 36.11 -11.07
N PRO A 290 -2.48 34.94 -11.46
CA PRO A 290 -2.09 34.32 -12.72
C PRO A 290 -2.54 35.19 -13.90
N ASP A 291 -1.79 35.10 -14.99
CA ASP A 291 -2.14 35.73 -16.26
C ASP A 291 -3.00 34.75 -17.07
N PRO A 292 -4.28 35.05 -17.36
CA PRO A 292 -5.15 34.13 -18.08
C PRO A 292 -4.63 33.78 -19.48
N SER A 293 -3.97 34.71 -20.17
CA SER A 293 -3.40 34.44 -21.51
C SER A 293 -2.20 33.51 -21.43
N ARG A 294 -1.42 33.57 -20.34
CA ARG A 294 -0.30 32.65 -20.09
C ARG A 294 -0.78 31.26 -19.70
N LEU A 295 -1.79 31.16 -18.82
CA LEU A 295 -2.41 29.88 -18.46
C LEU A 295 -3.05 29.22 -19.70
N ASP A 296 -3.82 29.95 -20.51
CA ASP A 296 -4.42 29.40 -21.73
C ASP A 296 -3.36 28.95 -22.76
N ALA A 297 -2.25 29.69 -22.90
CA ALA A 297 -1.15 29.31 -23.78
C ALA A 297 -0.44 28.03 -23.30
N GLN A 298 -0.12 27.93 -22.01
CA GLN A 298 0.47 26.73 -21.40
C GLN A 298 -0.49 25.53 -21.49
N PHE A 299 -1.77 25.74 -21.21
CA PHE A 299 -2.80 24.70 -21.27
C PHE A 299 -2.94 24.13 -22.69
N ARG A 300 -2.97 24.97 -23.72
CA ARG A 300 -2.94 24.51 -25.13
C ARG A 300 -1.62 23.84 -25.52
N GLY A 301 -0.50 24.30 -24.96
CA GLY A 301 0.82 23.69 -25.16
C GLY A 301 0.89 22.24 -24.68
N LEU A 302 0.21 21.92 -23.58
CA LEU A 302 0.03 20.56 -23.05
C LEU A 302 -1.13 19.79 -23.73
N SER A 303 -1.39 20.07 -25.01
CA SER A 303 -2.53 19.53 -25.78
C SER A 303 -3.91 19.66 -25.11
N GLY A 304 -4.07 20.61 -24.17
CA GLY A 304 -5.29 20.80 -23.41
C GLY A 304 -6.42 21.37 -24.26
N ALA A 305 -7.56 20.66 -24.29
CA ALA A 305 -8.79 21.10 -24.92
C ALA A 305 -9.87 21.35 -23.87
N ILE A 306 -10.57 22.49 -23.98
CA ILE A 306 -11.80 22.73 -23.21
C ILE A 306 -12.90 21.87 -23.86
N PRO A 307 -13.57 20.95 -23.13
CA PRO A 307 -14.52 20.04 -23.75
C PRO A 307 -15.70 20.77 -24.39
N ALA A 308 -16.15 20.30 -25.56
CA ALA A 308 -17.29 20.87 -26.27
C ALA A 308 -18.63 20.42 -25.66
N ALA A 309 -19.61 21.34 -25.67
CA ALA A 309 -20.96 21.04 -25.21
C ALA A 309 -21.66 19.98 -26.09
N PRO A 310 -22.38 19.01 -25.50
CA PRO A 310 -23.27 18.13 -26.24
C PRO A 310 -24.39 18.92 -26.91
N ALA A 311 -24.78 18.51 -28.12
CA ALA A 311 -25.85 19.15 -28.88
C ALA A 311 -27.18 19.16 -28.10
N GLY A 312 -27.78 20.33 -27.94
CA GLY A 312 -29.01 20.53 -27.16
C GLY A 312 -28.81 20.67 -25.64
N LYS A 313 -27.57 20.72 -25.15
CA LYS A 313 -27.23 20.99 -23.73
C LYS A 313 -26.32 22.21 -23.54
N GLU A 314 -26.21 23.08 -24.54
CA GLU A 314 -25.24 24.18 -24.59
C GLU A 314 -25.41 25.19 -23.44
N GLU A 315 -26.64 25.43 -22.98
CA GLU A 315 -26.93 26.34 -21.87
C GLU A 315 -26.58 25.74 -20.51
N GLU A 316 -26.95 24.47 -20.27
CA GLU A 316 -26.54 23.73 -19.06
C GLU A 316 -25.01 23.63 -18.99
N PHE A 317 -24.36 23.28 -20.11
CA PHE A 317 -22.91 23.15 -20.19
C PHE A 317 -22.19 24.48 -19.89
N ARG A 318 -22.65 25.60 -20.48
CA ARG A 318 -22.10 26.94 -20.23
C ARG A 318 -22.26 27.40 -18.78
N SER A 319 -23.26 26.89 -18.07
CA SER A 319 -23.47 27.19 -16.64
C SER A 319 -22.54 26.39 -15.71
N ARG A 320 -22.12 25.18 -16.13
CA ARG A 320 -21.37 24.21 -15.31
C ARG A 320 -19.88 24.14 -15.59
N VAL A 321 -19.45 24.43 -16.82
CA VAL A 321 -18.05 24.28 -17.29
C VAL A 321 -17.42 25.66 -17.52
N ALA A 322 -16.16 25.84 -17.12
CA ALA A 322 -15.42 27.08 -17.32
C ALA A 322 -14.98 27.24 -18.79
N ALA A 323 -15.13 28.45 -19.33
CA ALA A 323 -14.77 28.78 -20.71
C ALA A 323 -13.28 29.12 -20.92
N ALA A 324 -12.49 29.18 -19.84
CA ALA A 324 -11.05 29.40 -19.80
C ALA A 324 -10.50 28.89 -18.45
N ILE A 325 -9.20 28.68 -18.34
CA ILE A 325 -8.59 28.27 -17.06
C ILE A 325 -8.62 29.45 -16.08
N THR A 326 -9.22 29.26 -14.91
CA THR A 326 -9.30 30.29 -13.87
C THR A 326 -8.94 29.72 -12.51
N VAL A 327 -8.33 30.56 -11.67
CA VAL A 327 -7.80 30.17 -10.35
C VAL A 327 -8.57 30.89 -9.25
N ARG A 328 -8.88 30.17 -8.17
CA ARG A 328 -9.56 30.71 -6.99
C ARG A 328 -8.91 30.25 -5.69
N ALA A 329 -8.81 31.15 -4.70
CA ALA A 329 -8.53 30.77 -3.32
C ALA A 329 -9.84 30.40 -2.60
N ALA A 330 -9.96 29.18 -2.07
CA ALA A 330 -11.16 28.73 -1.34
C ALA A 330 -10.82 27.82 -0.15
N THR A 331 -11.80 27.52 0.71
CA THR A 331 -11.65 26.56 1.81
C THR A 331 -12.10 25.17 1.34
N LEU A 332 -11.22 24.18 1.47
CA LEU A 332 -11.50 22.78 1.14
C LEU A 332 -12.01 22.05 2.39
N ALA A 333 -12.97 21.14 2.23
CA ALA A 333 -13.31 20.18 3.27
C ALA A 333 -12.80 18.77 2.89
N SER A 334 -12.23 18.06 3.86
CA SER A 334 -11.45 16.85 3.64
C SER A 334 -11.96 15.66 4.45
N GLY A 335 -12.18 14.51 3.81
CA GLY A 335 -12.37 13.23 4.50
C GLY A 335 -13.25 12.20 3.79
N GLU A 336 -12.87 10.92 3.88
CA GLU A 336 -13.56 9.79 3.22
C GLU A 336 -15.06 9.71 3.57
N LYS A 337 -15.42 9.78 4.86
CA LYS A 337 -16.82 9.71 5.30
C LYS A 337 -17.64 10.98 4.98
N LEU A 338 -16.98 12.11 4.71
CA LEU A 338 -17.66 13.36 4.37
C LEU A 338 -18.27 13.29 2.96
N LEU A 339 -17.60 12.62 2.03
CA LEU A 339 -18.03 12.51 0.64
C LEU A 339 -18.99 11.33 0.39
N ARG A 340 -19.01 10.33 1.28
CA ARG A 340 -19.99 9.22 1.24
C ARG A 340 -21.35 9.55 1.86
N ASP A 341 -21.48 10.68 2.57
CA ASP A 341 -22.75 11.13 3.19
C ASP A 341 -23.14 12.55 2.73
N PRO A 342 -24.05 12.67 1.75
CA PRO A 342 -24.53 13.96 1.25
C PRO A 342 -25.30 14.80 2.28
N ALA A 343 -25.80 14.25 3.38
CA ALA A 343 -26.39 15.03 4.47
C ALA A 343 -25.28 15.66 5.34
N ARG A 344 -24.19 14.93 5.57
CA ARG A 344 -23.04 15.36 6.38
C ARG A 344 -22.24 16.48 5.73
N LEU A 345 -22.01 16.42 4.42
CA LEU A 345 -21.42 17.52 3.66
C LEU A 345 -22.27 18.81 3.73
N ARG A 346 -23.61 18.68 3.77
CA ARG A 346 -24.53 19.81 3.97
C ARG A 346 -24.48 20.36 5.40
N ALA A 347 -24.34 19.50 6.41
CA ALA A 347 -24.17 19.91 7.82
C ALA A 347 -22.87 20.69 8.02
N VAL A 348 -21.72 20.15 7.59
CA VAL A 348 -20.41 20.84 7.67
C VAL A 348 -20.44 22.19 6.94
N ARG A 349 -21.14 22.28 5.80
CA ARG A 349 -21.35 23.54 5.09
C ARG A 349 -22.17 24.55 5.91
N GLN A 350 -23.19 24.13 6.64
CA GLN A 350 -23.97 25.00 7.53
C GLN A 350 -23.13 25.45 8.74
N GLU A 351 -22.42 24.52 9.38
CA GLU A 351 -21.50 24.76 10.50
C GLU A 351 -20.35 25.71 10.15
N GLN A 352 -19.89 25.70 8.89
CA GLN A 352 -18.85 26.62 8.38
C GLN A 352 -19.43 27.90 7.73
N HIS A 353 -20.69 28.23 8.00
CA HIS A 353 -21.40 29.41 7.45
C HIS A 353 -21.33 29.54 5.91
N GLY A 354 -21.31 28.41 5.20
CA GLY A 354 -21.28 28.36 3.74
C GLY A 354 -19.93 28.65 3.08
N LYS A 355 -18.82 28.64 3.84
CA LYS A 355 -17.46 28.96 3.34
C LYS A 355 -16.72 27.82 2.63
N VAL A 356 -17.21 26.58 2.74
CA VAL A 356 -16.69 25.42 2.01
C VAL A 356 -17.23 25.45 0.59
N GLU A 357 -16.36 25.36 -0.42
CA GLU A 357 -16.74 25.39 -1.85
C GLU A 357 -16.43 24.09 -2.61
N VAL A 358 -15.62 23.18 -2.03
CA VAL A 358 -15.10 21.96 -2.65
C VAL A 358 -14.91 20.87 -1.58
N GLY A 359 -15.12 19.60 -1.94
CA GLY A 359 -14.81 18.43 -1.11
C GLY A 359 -13.77 17.52 -1.75
N GLU A 360 -12.82 17.02 -0.95
CA GLU A 360 -11.77 16.08 -1.38
C GLU A 360 -11.41 15.06 -0.27
N MET A 361 -10.54 14.10 -0.53
CA MET A 361 -10.33 12.94 0.37
C MET A 361 -8.95 12.92 1.06
N GLU A 362 -7.92 13.55 0.48
CA GLU A 362 -6.52 13.25 0.81
C GLU A 362 -5.79 14.35 1.62
N ALA A 363 -6.21 15.62 1.53
CA ALA A 363 -5.47 16.72 2.14
C ALA A 363 -5.38 16.66 3.67
N ALA A 364 -6.33 16.01 4.35
CA ALA A 364 -6.24 15.78 5.80
C ALA A 364 -4.97 15.03 6.21
N GLY A 365 -4.56 14.01 5.44
CA GLY A 365 -3.35 13.23 5.68
C GLY A 365 -2.09 14.06 5.45
N LEU A 366 -2.03 14.77 4.32
CA LEU A 366 -0.95 15.70 3.98
C LEU A 366 -0.74 16.75 5.09
N VAL A 367 -1.80 17.42 5.51
CA VAL A 367 -1.76 18.46 6.55
C VAL A 367 -1.32 17.88 7.89
N ALA A 368 -1.74 16.66 8.26
CA ALA A 368 -1.29 16.01 9.48
C ALA A 368 0.23 15.74 9.46
N ALA A 369 0.78 15.25 8.34
CA ALA A 369 2.21 15.01 8.19
C ALA A 369 3.03 16.30 8.20
N CYS A 370 2.63 17.29 7.40
CA CYS A 370 3.31 18.58 7.32
C CYS A 370 3.26 19.36 8.64
N ARG A 371 2.15 19.33 9.39
CA ARG A 371 2.06 19.91 10.74
C ARG A 371 3.05 19.27 11.71
N ARG A 372 3.16 17.93 11.71
CA ARG A 372 4.09 17.22 12.60
C ARG A 372 5.56 17.45 12.24
N ALA A 373 5.86 17.67 10.96
CA ALA A 373 7.20 17.98 10.47
C ALA A 373 7.55 19.49 10.48
N ASN A 374 6.58 20.37 10.75
CA ASN A 374 6.68 21.83 10.61
C ASN A 374 7.12 22.28 9.20
N ILE A 375 6.53 21.68 8.16
CA ILE A 375 6.80 22.01 6.74
C ILE A 375 5.57 22.72 6.14
N PRO A 376 5.74 23.87 5.44
CA PRO A 376 4.67 24.52 4.68
C PRO A 376 3.99 23.60 3.66
N TRP A 377 2.69 23.78 3.44
CA TRP A 377 1.93 23.03 2.44
C TRP A 377 1.06 23.92 1.55
N LEU A 378 0.72 23.41 0.36
CA LEU A 378 -0.31 23.97 -0.51
C LEU A 378 -1.11 22.82 -1.14
N VAL A 379 -2.42 23.01 -1.31
CA VAL A 379 -3.28 22.07 -2.02
C VAL A 379 -3.83 22.73 -3.29
N ILE A 380 -3.71 22.05 -4.43
CA ILE A 380 -4.12 22.51 -5.76
C ILE A 380 -5.12 21.48 -6.32
N ARG A 381 -6.38 21.87 -6.47
CA ARG A 381 -7.45 20.99 -6.97
C ARG A 381 -8.11 21.53 -8.24
N GLY A 382 -8.06 20.78 -9.34
CA GLY A 382 -8.90 21.01 -10.50
C GLY A 382 -10.31 20.45 -10.27
N ILE A 383 -11.35 21.22 -10.58
CA ILE A 383 -12.74 20.74 -10.40
C ILE A 383 -13.13 19.83 -11.57
N SER A 384 -13.36 18.56 -11.28
CA SER A 384 -13.75 17.51 -12.26
C SER A 384 -15.25 17.35 -12.42
N ASP A 385 -15.99 17.41 -11.33
CA ASP A 385 -17.41 17.08 -11.25
C ASP A 385 -18.07 17.75 -10.03
N PHE A 386 -19.36 17.48 -9.80
CA PHE A 386 -20.13 17.99 -8.65
C PHE A 386 -20.69 16.88 -7.74
N GLY A 387 -20.23 15.63 -7.89
CA GLY A 387 -20.83 14.47 -7.22
C GLY A 387 -22.24 14.11 -7.72
N ASP A 388 -22.61 14.53 -8.93
CA ASP A 388 -23.92 14.29 -9.56
C ASP A 388 -23.80 13.51 -10.88
N HIS A 389 -24.94 13.27 -11.54
CA HIS A 389 -24.99 12.53 -12.82
C HIS A 389 -24.37 13.29 -14.03
N PHE A 390 -23.69 14.42 -13.82
CA PHE A 390 -22.99 15.18 -14.87
C PHE A 390 -21.52 14.75 -15.04
N LYS A 391 -21.08 13.70 -14.33
CA LYS A 391 -19.71 13.17 -14.39
C LYS A 391 -19.37 12.58 -15.78
N ASP A 392 -18.20 12.95 -16.31
CA ASP A 392 -17.68 12.54 -17.62
C ASP A 392 -16.13 12.55 -17.54
N ASP A 393 -15.48 11.48 -18.00
CA ASP A 393 -14.02 11.33 -17.89
C ASP A 393 -13.23 12.41 -18.64
N ARG A 394 -13.82 13.04 -19.66
CA ARG A 394 -13.22 14.19 -20.37
C ARG A 394 -13.00 15.38 -19.43
N PHE A 395 -13.79 15.49 -18.35
CA PHE A 395 -13.59 16.50 -17.32
C PHE A 395 -12.45 16.15 -16.35
N HIS A 396 -12.11 14.87 -16.17
CA HIS A 396 -10.97 14.47 -15.34
C HIS A 396 -9.65 14.89 -16.00
N GLU A 397 -9.48 14.64 -17.31
CA GLU A 397 -8.28 15.09 -18.04
C GLU A 397 -8.21 16.63 -18.08
N PHE A 398 -9.33 17.29 -18.39
CA PHE A 398 -9.42 18.75 -18.40
C PHE A 398 -9.00 19.37 -17.05
N ALA A 399 -9.56 18.87 -15.94
CA ALA A 399 -9.24 19.34 -14.60
C ALA A 399 -7.80 19.03 -14.17
N SER A 400 -7.27 17.86 -14.54
CA SER A 400 -5.88 17.46 -14.22
C SER A 400 -4.87 18.36 -14.94
N ARG A 401 -5.04 18.57 -16.25
CA ARG A 401 -4.20 19.48 -17.04
C ARG A 401 -4.32 20.93 -16.55
N ALA A 402 -5.53 21.40 -16.23
CA ALA A 402 -5.75 22.73 -15.66
C ALA A 402 -4.97 22.92 -14.34
N ALA A 403 -5.08 21.96 -13.41
CA ALA A 403 -4.36 21.99 -12.14
C ALA A 403 -2.83 21.95 -12.31
N ALA A 404 -2.33 21.20 -13.29
CA ALA A 404 -0.89 21.07 -13.57
C ALA A 404 -0.30 22.37 -14.16
N VAL A 405 -1.01 23.04 -15.07
CA VAL A 405 -0.63 24.36 -15.59
C VAL A 405 -0.57 25.39 -14.45
N VAL A 406 -1.57 25.41 -13.59
CA VAL A 406 -1.62 26.34 -12.44
C VAL A 406 -0.53 26.03 -11.41
N LEU A 407 -0.16 24.76 -11.21
CA LEU A 407 1.01 24.36 -10.41
C LEU A 407 2.30 24.93 -11.01
N ALA A 408 2.56 24.72 -12.31
CA ALA A 408 3.76 25.20 -12.96
C ALA A 408 3.86 26.74 -12.96
N ASP A 409 2.75 27.45 -13.24
CA ASP A 409 2.69 28.91 -13.18
C ASP A 409 2.86 29.44 -11.75
N PHE A 410 2.30 28.74 -10.75
CA PHE A 410 2.49 29.10 -9.34
C PHE A 410 3.95 28.94 -8.91
N LEU A 411 4.63 27.85 -9.27
CA LEU A 411 6.06 27.66 -8.95
C LEU A 411 6.95 28.70 -9.64
N ALA A 412 6.60 29.11 -10.87
CA ALA A 412 7.33 30.15 -11.60
C ALA A 412 7.08 31.56 -11.05
N TYR A 413 5.84 31.94 -10.75
CA TYR A 413 5.45 33.34 -10.50
C TYR A 413 4.83 33.64 -9.12
N GLY A 414 4.40 32.63 -8.36
CA GLY A 414 3.76 32.78 -7.04
C GLY A 414 4.58 32.25 -5.87
N LEU A 415 5.48 31.29 -6.08
CA LEU A 415 6.28 30.68 -5.00
C LEU A 415 7.53 31.52 -4.70
N SER A 416 7.65 31.95 -3.44
CA SER A 416 8.86 32.54 -2.85
C SER A 416 9.28 31.79 -1.59
N LEU A 417 10.45 31.15 -1.64
CA LEU A 417 11.08 30.50 -0.48
C LEU A 417 12.22 31.39 0.07
N PRO A 418 12.41 31.52 1.40
CA PRO A 418 13.52 32.29 1.97
C PRO A 418 14.90 31.71 1.61
N GLU A 419 15.97 32.46 1.82
CA GLU A 419 17.35 31.97 1.58
C GLU A 419 17.78 31.02 2.72
N SER A 420 18.60 30.01 2.41
CA SER A 420 19.06 29.02 3.41
C SER A 420 20.50 29.33 3.87
N PRO A 421 20.78 29.40 5.18
CA PRO A 421 22.13 29.67 5.67
C PRO A 421 22.99 28.41 5.61
N LEU A 422 23.94 28.37 4.67
CA LEU A 422 24.96 27.31 4.55
C LEU A 422 26.37 27.89 4.37
N SER A 423 26.87 28.57 5.41
CA SER A 423 28.32 28.70 5.63
C SER A 423 28.68 29.08 7.07
N GLU A 424 29.90 28.67 7.45
CA GLU A 424 30.75 29.17 8.54
C GLU A 424 30.44 28.86 10.02
N SER A 425 31.47 28.31 10.64
CA SER A 425 31.69 28.21 12.08
C SER A 425 32.18 29.54 12.67
N ALA A 426 31.42 30.19 13.54
CA ALA A 426 32.00 31.07 14.58
C ALA A 426 31.01 31.44 15.71
N SER A 427 31.49 31.31 16.95
CA SER A 427 31.13 32.10 18.14
C SER A 427 29.67 32.24 18.57
N LEU A 428 29.40 31.78 19.79
CA LEU A 428 28.33 32.30 20.66
C LEU A 428 28.35 33.85 20.72
N LYS A 429 27.29 34.49 20.25
CA LYS A 429 26.93 35.89 20.56
C LYS A 429 25.40 36.01 20.77
N PRO A 430 24.95 37.03 21.51
CA PRO A 430 23.77 36.89 22.38
C PRO A 430 22.44 36.95 21.64
N ALA A 431 21.40 36.45 22.34
CA ALA A 431 20.03 36.26 21.88
C ALA A 431 19.53 37.34 20.91
N SER A 432 19.26 36.93 19.68
CA SER A 432 18.42 37.68 18.75
C SER A 432 16.94 37.57 19.19
N THR A 433 16.19 38.65 18.91
CA THR A 433 14.81 38.88 19.35
C THR A 433 13.90 37.66 19.13
N PRO A 434 13.05 37.26 20.11
CA PRO A 434 12.13 36.15 19.91
C PRO A 434 11.25 36.38 18.68
N GLN A 435 11.17 35.38 17.81
CA GLN A 435 10.20 35.37 16.71
C GLN A 435 8.85 34.90 17.24
N TYR A 436 7.83 35.73 17.05
CA TYR A 436 6.46 35.44 17.49
C TYR A 436 5.63 34.94 16.29
N PRO A 437 4.68 34.01 16.49
CA PRO A 437 3.90 33.43 15.39
C PRO A 437 3.10 34.45 14.57
N ASP A 438 2.72 35.56 15.19
CA ASP A 438 1.87 36.61 14.61
C ASP A 438 1.99 37.93 15.41
N ASP A 439 1.50 39.03 14.83
CA ASP A 439 1.56 40.36 15.44
C ASP A 439 0.65 40.54 16.67
N GLN A 440 -0.43 39.76 16.81
CA GLN A 440 -1.30 39.78 17.99
C GLN A 440 -0.59 39.10 19.17
N THR A 441 0.09 37.97 18.95
CA THR A 441 0.97 37.32 19.95
C THR A 441 2.13 38.25 20.33
N ARG A 442 2.77 38.91 19.36
CA ARG A 442 3.80 39.93 19.61
C ARG A 442 3.28 41.09 20.47
N HIS A 443 2.06 41.55 20.18
CA HIS A 443 1.40 42.62 20.94
C HIS A 443 1.05 42.19 22.37
N LEU A 444 0.47 41.00 22.55
CA LEU A 444 0.12 40.43 23.85
C LEU A 444 1.36 40.16 24.72
N ILE A 445 2.46 39.71 24.13
CA ILE A 445 3.73 39.53 24.85
C ILE A 445 4.34 40.89 25.23
N GLY A 446 4.32 41.89 24.34
CA GLY A 446 4.72 43.25 24.68
C GLY A 446 3.87 43.88 25.81
N GLN A 447 2.55 43.61 25.82
CA GLN A 447 1.66 43.98 26.93
C GLN A 447 2.01 43.23 28.22
N LEU A 448 2.29 41.92 28.15
CA LEU A 448 2.65 41.10 29.31
C LEU A 448 4.01 41.51 29.91
N GLU A 449 5.01 41.82 29.08
CA GLU A 449 6.29 42.39 29.51
C GLU A 449 6.10 43.78 30.13
N GLY A 450 5.28 44.63 29.51
CA GLY A 450 4.90 45.94 30.06
C GLY A 450 4.19 45.83 31.43
N ALA A 451 3.31 44.85 31.60
CA ALA A 451 2.63 44.55 32.85
C ALA A 451 3.61 43.98 33.90
N ARG A 452 4.49 43.03 33.54
CA ARG A 452 5.56 42.50 34.40
C ARG A 452 6.53 43.59 34.88
N ALA A 453 6.93 44.51 34.00
CA ALA A 453 7.77 45.66 34.34
C ALA A 453 7.06 46.70 35.21
N ARG A 454 5.72 46.74 35.20
CA ARG A 454 4.88 47.54 36.10
C ARG A 454 4.77 46.87 37.47
N MET A 455 4.52 45.56 37.49
CA MET A 455 4.41 44.72 38.68
C MET A 455 5.69 44.75 39.51
N LYS A 456 6.87 44.53 38.90
CA LYS A 456 8.16 44.66 39.60
C LYS A 456 8.40 46.05 40.21
N ARG A 457 7.96 47.13 39.54
CA ARG A 457 8.05 48.51 40.08
C ARG A 457 7.12 48.72 41.27
N LEU A 458 5.89 48.22 41.21
CA LEU A 458 4.93 48.30 42.31
C LEU A 458 5.38 47.48 43.53
N GLN A 459 5.92 46.27 43.32
CA GLN A 459 6.51 45.45 44.39
C GLN A 459 7.70 46.16 45.05
N ALA A 460 8.61 46.72 44.26
CA ALA A 460 9.77 47.46 44.78
C ALA A 460 9.38 48.75 45.54
N SER A 461 8.19 49.31 45.29
CA SER A 461 7.63 50.46 46.02
C SER A 461 6.58 50.08 47.08
N GLY A 462 6.46 48.80 47.45
CA GLY A 462 5.50 48.33 48.47
C GLY A 462 4.03 48.58 48.13
N SER A 463 3.72 48.82 46.86
CA SER A 463 2.40 49.25 46.36
C SER A 463 1.53 48.07 45.92
N ASN A 464 0.22 48.24 45.98
CA ASN A 464 -0.75 47.17 45.69
C ASN A 464 -0.65 46.65 44.23
N THR A 465 -0.40 45.36 44.07
CA THR A 465 -0.22 44.69 42.76
C THR A 465 -1.50 44.09 42.18
N ILE A 466 -2.58 43.94 42.96
CA ILE A 466 -3.78 43.13 42.62
C ILE A 466 -4.33 43.41 41.21
N GLN A 467 -4.33 44.67 40.77
CA GLN A 467 -4.82 45.04 39.45
C GLN A 467 -3.89 44.60 38.32
N VAL A 468 -2.57 44.70 38.52
CA VAL A 468 -1.56 44.26 37.54
C VAL A 468 -1.42 42.73 37.57
N ASP A 469 -1.61 42.08 38.71
CA ASP A 469 -1.63 40.61 38.80
C ASP A 469 -2.84 40.04 38.02
N ARG A 470 -4.01 40.68 38.11
CA ARG A 470 -5.18 40.35 37.28
C ARG A 470 -4.94 40.62 35.79
N GLU A 471 -4.24 41.70 35.44
CA GLU A 471 -3.84 42.01 34.06
C GLU A 471 -2.90 40.93 33.50
N ILE A 472 -1.86 40.56 34.25
CA ILE A 472 -0.92 39.47 33.93
C ILE A 472 -1.66 38.12 33.77
N LEU A 473 -2.58 37.79 34.67
CA LEU A 473 -3.40 36.57 34.59
C LEU A 473 -4.32 36.58 33.35
N SER A 474 -4.91 37.72 33.00
CA SER A 474 -5.75 37.85 31.81
C SER A 474 -4.94 37.70 30.52
N LEU A 475 -3.78 38.37 30.43
CA LEU A 475 -2.88 38.28 29.27
C LEU A 475 -2.31 36.86 29.12
N ARG A 476 -1.92 36.20 30.23
CA ARG A 476 -1.55 34.77 30.23
C ARG A 476 -2.70 33.88 29.76
N ARG A 477 -3.95 34.18 30.12
CA ARG A 477 -5.12 33.40 29.67
C ARG A 477 -5.39 33.60 28.17
N GLN A 478 -5.20 34.81 27.65
CA GLN A 478 -5.37 35.14 26.22
C GLN A 478 -4.25 34.52 25.35
N LEU A 479 -3.03 34.38 25.88
CA LEU A 479 -1.94 33.66 25.19
C LEU A 479 -2.12 32.12 25.17
N ARG A 480 -3.08 31.57 25.94
CA ARG A 480 -3.28 30.13 26.18
C ARG A 480 -4.58 29.57 25.56
N GLU A 481 -5.04 30.11 24.43
CA GLU A 481 -6.19 29.55 23.71
C GLU A 481 -5.97 28.04 23.41
N GLY A 482 -7.01 27.23 23.64
CA GLY A 482 -6.96 25.77 23.53
C GLY A 482 -6.44 24.99 24.74
N GLY A 483 -5.90 25.63 25.79
CA GLY A 483 -5.51 24.94 27.03
C GLY A 483 -4.32 23.98 26.88
N GLN A 484 -3.36 24.34 26.02
CA GLN A 484 -2.11 23.60 25.78
C GLN A 484 -0.89 24.49 26.05
N LEU A 485 0.26 23.88 26.35
CA LEU A 485 1.54 24.57 26.54
C LEU A 485 2.27 24.74 25.20
N ARG A 486 3.04 25.83 25.08
CA ARG A 486 3.85 26.18 23.92
C ARG A 486 5.32 26.39 24.30
N ALA A 487 6.21 26.34 23.33
CA ALA A 487 7.60 26.79 23.52
C ALA A 487 7.60 28.29 23.89
N GLY A 488 8.39 28.67 24.90
CA GLY A 488 8.39 30.02 25.48
C GLY A 488 7.41 30.22 26.64
N ASP A 489 6.47 29.31 26.89
CA ASP A 489 5.70 29.31 28.15
C ASP A 489 6.62 29.05 29.35
N SER A 490 6.13 29.34 30.55
CA SER A 490 6.84 28.99 31.79
C SER A 490 5.92 28.37 32.82
N LEU A 491 6.45 27.38 33.55
CA LEU A 491 5.79 26.67 34.65
C LEU A 491 6.54 26.90 35.97
N GLY A 492 5.87 26.65 37.10
CA GLY A 492 6.44 26.79 38.43
C GLY A 492 6.69 28.24 38.82
N ASN A 493 5.74 29.13 38.52
CA ASN A 493 5.84 30.57 38.75
C ASN A 493 7.04 31.20 38.01
N ASP A 494 7.06 31.01 36.68
CA ASP A 494 8.12 31.43 35.76
C ASP A 494 9.49 30.73 35.93
N ARG A 495 9.67 29.79 36.87
CA ARG A 495 10.94 29.08 37.09
C ARG A 495 11.40 28.26 35.88
N TYR A 496 10.50 27.53 35.26
CA TYR A 496 10.81 26.56 34.21
C TYR A 496 10.37 27.08 32.85
N LEU A 497 11.30 27.66 32.08
CA LEU A 497 11.04 28.13 30.72
C LEU A 497 11.01 26.95 29.75
N LEU A 498 9.85 26.66 29.15
CA LEU A 498 9.69 25.55 28.21
C LEU A 498 10.40 25.87 26.89
N ILE A 499 11.34 25.02 26.48
CA ILE A 499 12.13 25.19 25.25
C ILE A 499 11.44 24.47 24.09
N GLU A 500 11.16 23.17 24.25
CA GLU A 500 10.66 22.30 23.19
C GLU A 500 9.95 21.07 23.79
N ALA A 501 8.93 20.55 23.10
CA ALA A 501 8.30 19.29 23.44
C ALA A 501 9.14 18.13 22.90
N ILE A 502 9.71 17.30 23.78
CA ILE A 502 10.62 16.19 23.45
C ILE A 502 9.94 14.82 23.44
N GLY A 503 8.68 14.73 23.87
CA GLY A 503 7.90 13.49 23.82
C GLY A 503 6.41 13.70 24.09
N ARG A 504 5.57 12.78 23.62
CA ARG A 504 4.12 12.77 23.87
C ARG A 504 3.65 11.32 24.01
N GLY A 505 3.02 10.98 25.13
CA GLY A 505 2.47 9.66 25.40
C GLY A 505 1.02 9.76 25.91
N GLY A 506 0.34 8.62 26.10
CA GLY A 506 -1.11 8.61 26.43
C GLY A 506 -1.48 9.43 27.67
N PHE A 507 -0.62 9.43 28.70
CA PHE A 507 -0.84 10.13 29.96
C PHE A 507 -0.25 11.56 30.03
N GLY A 508 0.50 12.04 29.03
CA GLY A 508 1.10 13.37 29.11
C GLY A 508 2.15 13.69 28.06
N SER A 509 2.60 14.95 28.08
CA SER A 509 3.69 15.47 27.24
C SER A 509 4.97 15.62 28.06
N ILE A 510 6.14 15.46 27.43
CA ILE A 510 7.45 15.69 28.03
C ILE A 510 8.07 16.89 27.33
N TRP A 511 8.46 17.89 28.12
CA TRP A 511 9.09 19.13 27.66
C TRP A 511 10.53 19.19 28.14
N LYS A 512 11.43 19.65 27.29
CA LYS A 512 12.73 20.19 27.73
C LYS A 512 12.48 21.62 28.18
N ALA A 513 12.94 21.96 29.38
CA ALA A 513 12.82 23.28 29.95
C ALA A 513 14.17 23.76 30.49
N HIS A 514 14.37 25.08 30.52
CA HIS A 514 15.46 25.71 31.24
C HIS A 514 14.98 26.07 32.64
N ASP A 515 15.58 25.50 33.68
CA ASP A 515 15.35 25.91 35.07
C ASP A 515 16.14 27.18 35.35
N GLN A 516 15.44 28.31 35.43
CA GLN A 516 16.04 29.63 35.66
C GLN A 516 16.76 29.73 37.01
N VAL A 517 16.47 28.86 37.98
CA VAL A 517 17.13 28.86 39.30
C VAL A 517 18.44 28.09 39.26
N THR A 518 18.47 26.90 38.65
CA THR A 518 19.69 26.06 38.57
C THR A 518 20.54 26.34 37.33
N GLN A 519 20.04 27.14 36.39
CA GLN A 519 20.67 27.44 35.09
C GLN A 519 20.97 26.19 34.25
N ALA A 520 20.20 25.13 34.46
CA ALA A 520 20.36 23.83 33.82
C ALA A 520 19.11 23.44 33.01
N ASN A 521 19.30 22.57 32.01
CA ASN A 521 18.18 21.97 31.29
C ASN A 521 17.59 20.81 32.11
N VAL A 522 16.27 20.79 32.21
CA VAL A 522 15.47 19.77 32.90
C VAL A 522 14.41 19.21 31.94
N ALA A 523 13.94 18.00 32.21
CA ALA A 523 12.79 17.42 31.53
C ALA A 523 11.55 17.56 32.44
N ILE A 524 10.43 18.00 31.89
CA ILE A 524 9.18 18.22 32.61
C ILE A 524 8.10 17.36 31.98
N LYS A 525 7.58 16.39 32.73
CA LYS A 525 6.43 15.61 32.31
C LYS A 525 5.17 16.33 32.78
N VAL A 526 4.28 16.67 31.85
CA VAL A 526 3.04 17.41 32.08
C VAL A 526 1.85 16.52 31.75
N LEU A 527 0.96 16.31 32.72
CA LEU A 527 -0.31 15.61 32.57
C LEU A 527 -1.20 16.35 31.56
N HIS A 528 -1.82 15.63 30.62
CA HIS A 528 -2.74 16.25 29.67
C HIS A 528 -3.94 16.89 30.38
N THR A 529 -4.38 18.06 29.94
CA THR A 529 -5.44 18.86 30.59
C THR A 529 -6.80 18.19 30.59
N ASN A 530 -7.09 17.31 29.62
CA ASN A 530 -8.28 16.45 29.63
C ASN A 530 -8.24 15.33 30.70
N LEU A 531 -7.08 15.03 31.28
CA LEU A 531 -6.91 14.08 32.39
C LEU A 531 -6.80 14.77 33.76
N ALA A 532 -6.48 16.07 33.79
CA ALA A 532 -6.34 16.89 35.01
C ALA A 532 -7.64 17.03 35.83
N GLY A 533 -8.81 16.81 35.23
CA GLY A 533 -10.10 16.79 35.95
C GLY A 533 -10.37 15.51 36.74
N ASN A 534 -9.60 14.43 36.54
CA ASN A 534 -9.83 13.14 37.19
C ASN A 534 -8.83 12.92 38.34
N LEU A 535 -9.33 12.86 39.57
CA LEU A 535 -8.52 12.72 40.78
C LEU A 535 -7.70 11.43 40.78
N ASP A 536 -8.28 10.28 40.43
CA ASP A 536 -7.57 8.99 40.41
C ASP A 536 -6.41 8.98 39.41
N ARG A 537 -6.56 9.67 38.26
CA ARG A 537 -5.50 9.79 37.25
C ARG A 537 -4.39 10.75 37.69
N ARG A 538 -4.72 11.86 38.36
CA ARG A 538 -3.73 12.75 39.01
C ARG A 538 -2.95 12.02 40.11
N ASP A 539 -3.65 11.26 40.95
CA ASP A 539 -3.02 10.50 42.02
C ASP A 539 -2.15 9.36 41.51
N ARG A 540 -2.50 8.73 40.37
CA ARG A 540 -1.60 7.81 39.66
C ARG A 540 -0.37 8.53 39.10
N PHE A 541 -0.57 9.67 38.42
CA PHE A 541 0.50 10.46 37.81
C PHE A 541 1.60 10.84 38.82
N PHE A 542 1.22 11.40 39.97
CA PHE A 542 2.18 11.77 41.01
C PHE A 542 2.70 10.58 41.83
N ARG A 543 1.98 9.44 41.87
CA ARG A 543 2.45 8.21 42.52
C ARG A 543 3.62 7.57 41.74
N GLY A 544 3.59 7.63 40.40
CA GLY A 544 4.74 7.23 39.57
C GLY A 544 5.97 8.10 39.87
N ALA A 545 5.81 9.42 39.91
CA ALA A 545 6.89 10.35 40.25
C ALA A 545 7.50 10.10 41.65
N ARG A 546 6.66 9.84 42.66
CA ARG A 546 7.12 9.46 44.02
C ARG A 546 7.93 8.16 44.01
N ARG A 547 7.41 7.10 43.41
CA ARG A 547 8.08 5.79 43.29
C ARG A 547 9.42 5.87 42.55
N MET A 548 9.49 6.67 41.48
CA MET A 548 10.74 6.87 40.74
C MET A 548 11.76 7.68 41.58
N ALA A 549 11.31 8.64 42.41
CA ALA A 549 12.17 9.37 43.34
C ALA A 549 12.72 8.51 44.49
N GLU A 550 12.05 7.41 44.86
CA GLU A 550 12.53 6.43 45.84
C GLU A 550 13.69 5.56 45.30
N LEU A 551 13.94 5.57 43.98
CA LEU A 551 14.97 4.78 43.31
C LEU A 551 16.25 5.60 43.03
N GLN A 552 17.15 5.60 44.02
CA GLN A 552 18.49 6.16 43.85
C GLN A 552 19.43 5.14 43.20
N HIS A 553 19.58 5.21 41.87
CA HIS A 553 20.52 4.38 41.12
C HIS A 553 21.10 5.16 39.92
N PRO A 554 22.39 5.02 39.57
CA PRO A 554 22.99 5.72 38.42
C PRO A 554 22.41 5.40 37.04
N ALA A 555 21.51 4.40 36.97
CA ALA A 555 20.79 3.98 35.77
C ALA A 555 19.26 4.15 35.88
N VAL A 556 18.80 5.06 36.74
CA VAL A 556 17.40 5.53 36.81
C VAL A 556 17.40 7.03 36.63
N VAL A 557 16.48 7.57 35.82
CA VAL A 557 16.33 9.01 35.63
C VAL A 557 15.84 9.65 36.94
N ARG A 558 16.64 10.56 37.50
CA ARG A 558 16.34 11.20 38.78
C ARG A 558 15.20 12.21 38.64
N VAL A 559 14.18 12.05 39.48
CA VAL A 559 13.15 13.07 39.73
C VAL A 559 13.74 14.20 40.57
N LEU A 560 13.62 15.43 40.10
CA LEU A 560 14.09 16.65 40.74
C LEU A 560 12.96 17.33 41.55
N GLU A 561 11.72 17.30 41.03
CA GLU A 561 10.53 17.83 41.69
C GLU A 561 9.36 16.86 41.45
N GLN A 562 8.80 16.28 42.52
CA GLN A 562 7.83 15.19 42.41
C GLN A 562 6.39 15.67 42.13
N HIS A 563 6.09 16.94 42.38
CA HIS A 563 4.76 17.53 42.24
C HIS A 563 4.85 19.04 42.02
N GLY A 564 4.43 19.49 40.85
CA GLY A 564 4.21 20.88 40.51
C GLY A 564 2.81 21.11 39.93
N GLU A 565 2.25 22.29 40.20
CA GLU A 565 0.98 22.76 39.66
C GLU A 565 1.10 24.24 39.30
N ASP A 566 0.79 24.60 38.06
CA ASP A 566 0.78 25.99 37.58
C ASP A 566 -0.31 26.16 36.52
N GLY A 567 -1.21 27.12 36.72
CA GLY A 567 -2.23 27.49 35.73
C GLY A 567 -3.19 26.36 35.32
N GLY A 568 -3.39 25.34 36.15
CA GLY A 568 -4.19 24.14 35.85
C GLY A 568 -3.42 22.99 35.19
N PHE A 569 -2.11 23.13 34.97
CA PHE A 569 -1.24 22.05 34.51
C PHE A 569 -0.58 21.36 35.71
N HIS A 570 -0.71 20.03 35.76
CA HIS A 570 -0.01 19.18 36.72
C HIS A 570 1.24 18.60 36.08
N TYR A 571 2.39 18.74 36.74
CA TYR A 571 3.66 18.31 36.17
C TYR A 571 4.62 17.80 37.24
N PHE A 572 5.64 17.07 36.82
CA PHE A 572 6.80 16.76 37.64
C PHE A 572 8.08 16.97 36.83
N VAL A 573 9.19 17.25 37.52
CA VAL A 573 10.47 17.63 36.91
C VAL A 573 11.49 16.53 37.17
N MET A 574 12.24 16.16 36.15
CA MET A 574 13.29 15.16 36.17
C MET A 574 14.52 15.69 35.41
N GLU A 575 15.67 15.04 35.56
CA GLU A 575 16.87 15.47 34.84
C GLU A 575 16.73 15.25 33.32
N TYR A 576 17.29 16.17 32.53
CA TYR A 576 17.29 16.06 31.07
C TYR A 576 18.45 15.18 30.60
N VAL A 577 18.15 14.13 29.84
CA VAL A 577 19.14 13.19 29.29
C VAL A 577 19.26 13.43 27.79
N ALA A 578 20.38 14.02 27.34
CA ALA A 578 20.52 14.58 26.00
C ALA A 578 20.78 13.57 24.86
N GLY A 579 21.27 12.37 25.14
CA GLY A 579 21.72 11.40 24.13
C GLY A 579 20.63 10.56 23.46
N GLY A 580 19.35 10.89 23.66
CA GLY A 580 18.21 10.16 23.10
C GLY A 580 17.92 8.84 23.82
N ASN A 581 17.30 7.88 23.12
CA ASN A 581 16.96 6.56 23.66
C ASN A 581 17.65 5.40 22.93
N LEU A 582 17.67 4.23 23.58
CA LEU A 582 18.33 3.03 23.08
C LEU A 582 17.75 2.56 21.74
N GLN A 583 16.43 2.72 21.51
CA GLN A 583 15.82 2.39 20.22
C GLN A 583 16.47 3.18 19.07
N GLN A 584 16.50 4.51 19.21
CA GLN A 584 17.10 5.40 18.22
C GLN A 584 18.60 5.12 18.03
N ALA A 585 19.32 4.82 19.11
CA ALA A 585 20.76 4.58 19.06
C ALA A 585 21.13 3.25 18.38
N VAL A 586 20.33 2.19 18.57
CA VAL A 586 20.50 0.91 17.87
C VAL A 586 20.12 1.04 16.39
N LEU A 587 18.97 1.64 16.06
CA LEU A 587 18.53 1.83 14.67
C LEU A 587 19.49 2.72 13.86
N LYS A 588 20.09 3.74 14.49
CA LYS A 588 21.14 4.58 13.88
C LYS A 588 22.54 3.92 13.89
N ARG A 589 22.67 2.68 14.38
CA ARG A 589 23.93 1.92 14.54
C ARG A 589 25.01 2.65 15.36
N VAL A 590 24.59 3.52 16.28
CA VAL A 590 25.47 4.22 17.25
C VAL A 590 25.89 3.25 18.38
N ILE A 591 25.00 2.32 18.73
CA ILE A 591 25.27 1.23 19.68
C ILE A 591 25.45 -0.07 18.89
N THR A 592 26.59 -0.73 19.08
CA THR A 592 26.91 -2.02 18.44
C THR A 592 26.50 -3.21 19.33
N PRO A 593 26.33 -4.43 18.77
CA PRO A 593 25.91 -5.62 19.53
C PRO A 593 26.73 -5.92 20.79
N GLU A 594 28.03 -5.61 20.79
CA GLU A 594 28.95 -5.85 21.91
C GLU A 594 28.66 -4.93 23.12
N LYS A 595 28.01 -3.78 22.89
CA LYS A 595 27.61 -2.83 23.94
C LYS A 595 26.27 -3.18 24.58
N ILE A 596 25.50 -4.12 24.00
CA ILE A 596 24.17 -4.48 24.49
C ILE A 596 24.23 -5.16 25.85
N VAL A 597 25.13 -6.14 26.07
CA VAL A 597 25.22 -6.82 27.38
C VAL A 597 25.55 -5.84 28.51
N PRO A 598 26.58 -4.97 28.41
CA PRO A 598 26.82 -3.91 29.43
C PRO A 598 25.62 -3.00 29.70
N ILE A 599 24.83 -2.65 28.66
CA ILE A 599 23.64 -1.82 28.81
C ILE A 599 22.54 -2.58 29.57
N ILE A 600 22.26 -3.82 29.18
CA ILE A 600 21.23 -4.67 29.77
C ILE A 600 21.55 -5.01 31.23
N LEU A 601 22.82 -5.29 31.55
CA LEU A 601 23.26 -5.49 32.93
C LEU A 601 23.00 -4.24 33.78
N ARG A 602 23.36 -3.05 33.29
CA ARG A 602 23.20 -1.77 33.99
C ARG A 602 21.73 -1.38 34.22
N VAL A 603 20.85 -1.70 33.28
CA VAL A 603 19.39 -1.52 33.42
C VAL A 603 18.78 -2.58 34.35
N GLY A 604 19.27 -3.82 34.29
CA GLY A 604 18.86 -4.88 35.20
C GLY A 604 19.27 -4.63 36.66
N GLU A 605 20.40 -3.99 36.93
CA GLU A 605 20.79 -3.48 38.26
C GLU A 605 19.71 -2.52 38.83
N ALA A 606 19.22 -1.59 37.99
CA ALA A 606 18.15 -0.66 38.38
C ALA A 606 16.82 -1.37 38.65
N LEU A 607 16.45 -2.34 37.80
CA LEU A 607 15.22 -3.13 37.98
C LEU A 607 15.30 -4.03 39.21
N ALA A 608 16.45 -4.65 39.49
CA ALA A 608 16.66 -5.45 40.71
C ALA A 608 16.54 -4.60 41.99
N LEU A 609 17.02 -3.35 41.97
CA LEU A 609 16.76 -2.40 43.06
C LEU A 609 15.26 -2.09 43.19
N GLY A 610 14.55 -1.90 42.08
CA GLY A 610 13.09 -1.75 42.06
C GLY A 610 12.37 -2.94 42.70
N HIS A 611 12.67 -4.16 42.23
CA HIS A 611 12.09 -5.42 42.69
C HIS A 611 12.33 -5.63 44.19
N SER A 612 13.52 -5.31 44.71
CA SER A 612 13.81 -5.41 46.16
C SER A 612 13.00 -4.44 47.03
N LYS A 613 12.41 -3.39 46.44
CA LYS A 613 11.47 -2.46 47.09
C LYS A 613 10.00 -2.75 46.75
N GLY A 614 9.70 -3.86 46.06
CA GLY A 614 8.35 -4.20 45.60
C GLY A 614 7.82 -3.32 44.46
N LEU A 615 8.71 -2.62 43.73
CA LEU A 615 8.38 -1.82 42.55
C LEU A 615 8.65 -2.61 41.28
N ILE A 616 7.63 -2.76 40.43
CA ILE A 616 7.68 -3.42 39.12
C ILE A 616 7.45 -2.34 38.06
N HIS A 617 8.20 -2.36 36.95
CA HIS A 617 8.17 -1.30 35.94
C HIS A 617 7.07 -1.49 34.89
N ARG A 618 6.79 -2.74 34.49
CA ARG A 618 5.76 -3.20 33.54
C ARG A 618 5.84 -2.74 32.09
N ASP A 619 6.73 -1.80 31.77
CA ASP A 619 6.91 -1.22 30.42
C ASP A 619 8.40 -1.10 30.06
N VAL A 620 9.17 -2.18 30.25
CA VAL A 620 10.61 -2.21 29.95
C VAL A 620 10.81 -2.43 28.44
N LYS A 621 11.26 -1.38 27.74
CA LYS A 621 11.48 -1.39 26.28
C LYS A 621 12.61 -0.42 25.85
N PRO A 622 13.19 -0.57 24.65
CA PRO A 622 14.28 0.30 24.16
C PRO A 622 13.96 1.80 24.13
N ALA A 623 12.68 2.19 24.02
CA ALA A 623 12.27 3.60 24.04
C ALA A 623 12.33 4.24 25.45
N ASN A 624 12.22 3.43 26.51
CA ASN A 624 12.22 3.88 27.91
C ASN A 624 13.61 3.80 28.56
N ILE A 625 14.64 3.44 27.79
CA ILE A 625 16.05 3.46 28.21
C ILE A 625 16.72 4.63 27.50
N LEU A 626 16.94 5.72 28.23
CA LEU A 626 17.63 6.91 27.74
C LEU A 626 19.14 6.68 27.78
N LEU A 627 19.90 7.30 26.86
CA LEU A 627 21.35 7.28 26.86
C LEU A 627 21.87 8.67 27.18
N ASN A 628 22.78 8.78 28.15
CA ASN A 628 23.46 10.05 28.42
C ASN A 628 24.60 10.31 27.40
N GLU A 629 25.25 11.47 27.49
CA GLU A 629 26.34 11.86 26.58
C GLU A 629 27.55 10.90 26.57
N GLN A 630 27.73 10.11 27.63
CA GLN A 630 28.77 9.06 27.71
C GLN A 630 28.24 7.67 27.28
N GLY A 631 27.05 7.60 26.67
CA GLY A 631 26.41 6.35 26.25
C GLY A 631 25.94 5.44 27.39
N ARG A 632 25.82 5.96 28.62
CA ARG A 632 25.34 5.19 29.78
C ARG A 632 23.81 5.14 29.77
N PRO A 633 23.18 3.99 30.06
CA PRO A 633 21.72 3.87 30.07
C PRO A 633 21.11 4.36 31.38
N LEU A 634 19.98 5.06 31.27
CA LEU A 634 19.11 5.47 32.38
C LEU A 634 17.67 5.06 32.06
N LEU A 635 17.03 4.34 32.98
CA LEU A 635 15.66 3.87 32.87
C LEU A 635 14.68 4.96 33.32
N THR A 636 13.59 5.18 32.56
CA THR A 636 12.53 6.15 32.85
C THR A 636 11.14 5.52 32.77
N ASP A 637 10.14 6.20 33.33
CA ASP A 637 8.71 5.85 33.24
C ASP A 637 8.25 4.61 34.05
N PHE A 638 8.71 4.51 35.30
CA PHE A 638 8.22 3.53 36.29
C PHE A 638 6.71 3.69 36.60
N ASP A 639 5.93 2.64 36.28
CA ASP A 639 4.56 2.31 36.74
C ASP A 639 3.55 3.48 36.80
N LEU A 640 3.30 4.13 35.65
CA LEU A 640 2.15 5.02 35.44
C LEU A 640 0.87 4.31 34.97
N VAL A 641 0.96 3.02 34.59
CA VAL A 641 -0.15 2.25 34.02
C VAL A 641 -0.61 1.22 35.04
N GLY A 642 -1.75 1.49 35.68
CA GLY A 642 -2.41 0.52 36.55
C GLY A 642 -3.01 -0.64 35.76
N ALA A 643 -3.21 -1.76 36.44
CA ALA A 643 -3.62 -3.04 35.83
C ALA A 643 -4.98 -3.07 35.09
N ALA A 644 -5.72 -1.95 35.07
CA ALA A 644 -7.02 -1.81 34.42
C ALA A 644 -7.04 -0.72 33.31
N ASP A 645 -5.90 -0.07 33.02
CA ASP A 645 -5.79 1.04 32.05
C ASP A 645 -5.19 0.59 30.68
N THR A 646 -5.27 -0.70 30.31
CA THR A 646 -4.82 -1.21 28.99
C THR A 646 -5.67 -0.70 27.81
N THR A 647 -6.76 0.03 28.06
CA THR A 647 -7.62 0.68 27.06
C THR A 647 -7.12 2.08 26.63
N GLY A 648 -5.93 2.51 27.07
CA GLY A 648 -5.40 3.87 26.92
C GLY A 648 -4.45 4.14 25.76
N GLY A 649 -4.39 3.32 24.70
CA GLY A 649 -3.51 3.57 23.56
C GLY A 649 -3.85 2.77 22.31
N THR A 650 -4.42 3.44 21.30
CA THR A 650 -4.81 2.85 20.00
C THR A 650 -4.69 3.85 18.85
N GLN A 651 -3.46 4.29 18.55
CA GLN A 651 -3.11 4.91 17.26
C GLN A 651 -1.71 4.43 16.83
N THR A 652 -1.67 3.61 15.77
CA THR A 652 -0.55 3.18 14.87
C THR A 652 0.85 2.80 15.41
N GLY A 653 1.28 3.21 16.61
CA GLY A 653 2.56 2.78 17.23
C GLY A 653 2.49 1.45 17.99
N LEU A 654 1.34 0.74 17.95
CA LEU A 654 1.08 -0.37 18.87
C LEU A 654 1.84 -1.65 18.53
N MET A 655 1.95 -2.02 17.25
CA MET A 655 2.59 -3.28 16.84
C MET A 655 4.07 -3.36 17.25
N GLY A 656 4.80 -2.23 17.26
CA GLY A 656 6.18 -2.17 17.76
C GLY A 656 6.31 -2.14 19.28
N THR A 657 5.27 -1.73 20.01
CA THR A 657 5.31 -1.65 21.48
C THR A 657 4.91 -2.97 22.15
N LEU A 658 3.93 -3.69 21.57
CA LEU A 658 3.42 -4.96 22.10
C LEU A 658 4.50 -6.04 22.21
N VAL A 659 5.54 -6.00 21.37
CA VAL A 659 6.61 -7.02 21.34
C VAL A 659 7.41 -7.09 22.65
N TYR A 660 7.42 -6.03 23.46
CA TYR A 660 8.16 -5.94 24.72
C TYR A 660 7.29 -6.23 25.95
N ALA A 661 5.96 -6.31 25.79
CA ALA A 661 5.04 -6.62 26.87
C ALA A 661 4.99 -8.13 27.13
N ALA A 662 5.09 -8.54 28.39
CA ALA A 662 4.89 -9.94 28.77
C ALA A 662 3.42 -10.36 28.56
N PRO A 663 3.12 -11.62 28.20
CA PRO A 663 1.74 -12.06 27.91
C PRO A 663 0.75 -11.76 29.05
N GLU A 664 1.15 -11.93 30.31
CA GLU A 664 0.31 -11.63 31.46
C GLU A 664 -0.02 -10.14 31.61
N CYS A 665 0.83 -9.24 31.11
CA CYS A 665 0.55 -7.80 31.05
C CYS A 665 -0.50 -7.43 30.00
N LEU A 666 -0.86 -8.34 29.10
CA LEU A 666 -1.90 -8.17 28.09
C LEU A 666 -3.21 -8.85 28.53
N GLU A 667 -3.12 -10.04 29.12
CA GLU A 667 -4.29 -10.83 29.53
C GLU A 667 -4.85 -10.45 30.91
N ARG A 668 -3.98 -10.29 31.91
CA ARG A 668 -4.35 -10.08 33.33
C ARG A 668 -3.31 -9.20 34.01
N PRO A 669 -3.29 -7.89 33.75
CA PRO A 669 -2.19 -7.03 34.17
C PRO A 669 -2.02 -6.93 35.70
N GLN A 670 -3.05 -7.33 36.47
CA GLN A 670 -3.01 -7.44 37.94
C GLN A 670 -2.17 -8.62 38.45
N ASP A 671 -1.96 -9.64 37.61
CA ASP A 671 -1.18 -10.85 37.92
C ASP A 671 0.31 -10.70 37.52
N ALA A 672 0.70 -9.53 36.98
CA ALA A 672 2.06 -9.24 36.53
C ALA A 672 3.02 -8.91 37.70
N ASP A 673 4.04 -9.75 37.89
CA ASP A 673 5.09 -9.65 38.88
C ASP A 673 6.44 -9.19 38.27
N ALA A 674 7.54 -9.31 39.03
CA ALA A 674 8.90 -8.97 38.58
C ALA A 674 9.36 -9.70 37.30
N ARG A 675 8.72 -10.82 36.92
CA ARG A 675 9.05 -11.60 35.72
C ARG A 675 8.55 -10.95 34.43
N ALA A 676 7.63 -9.99 34.52
CA ALA A 676 7.23 -9.16 33.39
C ALA A 676 8.38 -8.24 32.94
N ASP A 677 9.10 -7.65 33.90
CA ASP A 677 10.27 -6.80 33.61
C ASP A 677 11.45 -7.63 33.06
N VAL A 678 11.60 -8.88 33.51
CA VAL A 678 12.57 -9.85 32.95
C VAL A 678 12.28 -10.11 31.47
N TYR A 679 11.01 -10.32 31.10
CA TYR A 679 10.60 -10.52 29.70
C TYR A 679 10.90 -9.28 28.84
N GLY A 680 10.47 -8.09 29.28
CA GLY A 680 10.70 -6.83 28.54
C GLY A 680 12.18 -6.48 28.39
N LEU A 681 12.99 -6.73 29.43
CA LEU A 681 14.44 -6.55 29.36
C LEU A 681 15.11 -7.60 28.44
N GLY A 682 14.63 -8.84 28.44
CA GLY A 682 15.06 -9.89 27.52
C GLY A 682 14.77 -9.52 26.06
N MET A 683 13.56 -9.05 25.75
CA MET A 683 13.16 -8.59 24.42
C MET A 683 13.94 -7.33 24.00
N THR A 684 14.25 -6.43 24.93
CA THR A 684 15.14 -5.28 24.71
C THR A 684 16.55 -5.72 24.32
N ALA A 685 17.09 -6.76 24.96
CA ALA A 685 18.40 -7.33 24.62
C ALA A 685 18.38 -7.98 23.22
N ILE A 686 17.32 -8.72 22.90
CA ILE A 686 17.11 -9.34 21.58
C ILE A 686 17.06 -8.27 20.47
N PHE A 687 16.32 -7.17 20.67
CA PHE A 687 16.33 -6.00 19.77
C PHE A 687 17.74 -5.44 19.57
N GLY A 688 18.48 -5.24 20.68
CA GLY A 688 19.85 -4.75 20.64
C GLY A 688 20.80 -5.63 19.81
N PHE A 689 20.69 -6.95 19.95
CA PHE A 689 21.47 -7.89 19.13
C PHE A 689 20.99 -7.98 17.68
N HIS A 690 19.70 -7.77 17.41
CA HIS A 690 19.16 -7.80 16.05
C HIS A 690 19.58 -6.58 15.23
N GLY A 691 19.67 -5.39 15.85
CA GLY A 691 20.12 -4.16 15.19
C GLY A 691 19.09 -3.49 14.26
N ALA A 692 17.85 -3.97 14.27
CA ALA A 692 16.70 -3.48 13.50
C ALA A 692 15.42 -3.66 14.33
N ASP A 693 14.30 -3.06 13.89
CA ASP A 693 13.01 -3.26 14.55
C ASP A 693 12.60 -4.73 14.54
N LEU A 694 12.06 -5.21 15.67
CA LEU A 694 11.78 -6.61 15.89
C LEU A 694 10.56 -7.08 15.06
N PRO A 695 10.71 -8.10 14.18
CA PRO A 695 9.61 -8.63 13.41
C PRO A 695 8.66 -9.45 14.30
N PHE A 696 7.65 -8.79 14.88
CA PHE A 696 6.69 -9.40 15.82
C PHE A 696 6.13 -10.75 15.34
N ASN A 697 5.70 -10.81 14.07
CA ASN A 697 5.17 -12.03 13.45
C ASN A 697 6.18 -13.19 13.40
N LEU A 698 7.48 -12.92 13.30
CA LEU A 698 8.53 -13.95 13.28
C LEU A 698 8.87 -14.43 14.70
N LEU A 699 8.94 -13.49 15.66
CA LEU A 699 9.16 -13.78 17.07
C LEU A 699 8.05 -14.64 17.69
N MET A 700 6.79 -14.39 17.33
CA MET A 700 5.64 -15.17 17.83
C MET A 700 5.49 -16.54 17.14
N ARG A 701 6.07 -16.74 15.95
CA ARG A 701 5.91 -17.99 15.17
C ARG A 701 7.10 -18.93 15.21
N SER A 702 8.30 -18.44 15.49
CA SER A 702 9.53 -19.25 15.54
C SER A 702 10.59 -18.62 16.46
N PRO A 703 10.29 -18.42 17.77
CA PRO A 703 11.20 -17.74 18.69
C PRO A 703 12.57 -18.44 18.79
N GLU A 704 12.63 -19.77 18.72
CA GLU A 704 13.89 -20.54 18.76
C GLU A 704 14.75 -20.29 17.52
N SER A 705 14.13 -20.19 16.35
CA SER A 705 14.84 -19.93 15.08
C SER A 705 15.41 -18.50 15.08
N PHE A 706 14.63 -17.52 15.52
CA PHE A 706 15.06 -16.13 15.63
C PHE A 706 16.21 -15.98 16.64
N LEU A 707 16.05 -16.52 17.86
CA LEU A 707 17.11 -16.56 18.87
C LEU A 707 18.37 -17.30 18.38
N GLY A 708 18.19 -18.36 17.58
CA GLY A 708 19.29 -19.11 16.96
C GLY A 708 20.14 -18.27 16.00
N GLN A 709 19.51 -17.33 15.28
CA GLN A 709 20.16 -16.48 14.27
C GLN A 709 20.84 -15.22 14.83
N LEU A 710 20.55 -14.82 16.09
CA LEU A 710 21.15 -13.60 16.67
C LEU A 710 22.69 -13.62 16.66
N PRO A 711 23.37 -12.47 16.44
CA PRO A 711 24.83 -12.37 16.45
C PRO A 711 25.39 -12.33 17.88
N CYS A 712 25.03 -13.30 18.72
CA CYS A 712 25.55 -13.46 20.08
C CYS A 712 25.92 -14.92 20.41
N PRO A 713 26.88 -15.16 21.32
CA PRO A 713 27.28 -16.50 21.73
C PRO A 713 26.16 -17.36 22.34
N ALA A 714 26.28 -18.68 22.19
CA ALA A 714 25.27 -19.65 22.64
C ALA A 714 24.89 -19.56 24.14
N PRO A 715 25.81 -19.29 25.10
CA PRO A 715 25.44 -19.06 26.49
C PRO A 715 24.46 -17.90 26.67
N ILE A 716 24.69 -16.78 25.96
CA ILE A 716 23.81 -15.60 26.01
C ILE A 716 22.46 -15.93 25.36
N LYS A 717 22.43 -16.66 24.23
CA LYS A 717 21.17 -17.14 23.60
C LYS A 717 20.32 -18.00 24.55
N SER A 718 20.96 -18.85 25.36
CA SER A 718 20.25 -19.67 26.35
C SER A 718 19.64 -18.83 27.47
N VAL A 719 20.35 -17.80 27.95
CA VAL A 719 19.84 -16.86 28.97
C VAL A 719 18.69 -16.01 28.43
N LEU A 720 18.81 -15.48 27.20
CA LEU A 720 17.72 -14.74 26.55
C LEU A 720 16.48 -15.61 26.35
N ARG A 721 16.64 -16.85 25.88
CA ARG A 721 15.52 -17.80 25.69
C ARG A 721 14.71 -18.00 26.98
N ARG A 722 15.39 -18.18 28.12
CA ARG A 722 14.70 -18.34 29.41
C ARG A 722 14.06 -17.03 29.88
N ALA A 723 14.71 -15.89 29.66
CA ALA A 723 14.15 -14.59 30.02
C ALA A 723 12.87 -14.26 29.24
N THR A 724 12.77 -14.66 27.99
CA THR A 724 11.62 -14.40 27.10
C THR A 724 10.70 -15.61 26.90
N SER A 725 10.68 -16.59 27.81
CA SER A 725 9.65 -17.64 27.76
C SER A 725 8.26 -17.02 27.95
N LEU A 726 7.28 -17.48 27.17
CA LEU A 726 5.88 -17.08 27.33
C LEU A 726 5.37 -17.53 28.71
N GLU A 727 5.74 -18.73 29.14
CA GLU A 727 5.39 -19.29 30.44
C GLU A 727 6.11 -18.55 31.58
N ARG A 728 5.36 -17.76 32.35
CA ARG A 728 5.88 -17.01 33.52
C ARG A 728 6.59 -17.90 34.55
N GLY A 729 6.25 -19.20 34.59
CA GLY A 729 6.85 -20.18 35.49
C GLY A 729 8.32 -20.48 35.17
N GLU A 730 8.72 -20.37 33.90
CA GLU A 730 10.04 -20.77 33.41
C GLU A 730 11.09 -19.66 33.45
N ARG A 731 10.64 -18.39 33.46
CA ARG A 731 11.51 -17.21 33.50
C ARG A 731 12.35 -17.16 34.78
N TYR A 732 13.32 -16.25 34.79
CA TYR A 732 14.02 -15.85 36.02
C TYR A 732 13.05 -15.15 36.97
N LYS A 733 13.22 -15.35 38.28
CA LYS A 733 12.26 -14.87 39.30
C LYS A 733 12.16 -13.34 39.36
N ASP A 734 13.26 -12.66 39.04
CA ASP A 734 13.45 -11.21 39.09
C ASP A 734 14.62 -10.81 38.17
N ALA A 735 14.81 -9.49 37.99
CA ALA A 735 15.90 -8.96 37.18
C ALA A 735 17.29 -9.29 37.74
N GLY A 736 17.42 -9.53 39.05
CA GLY A 736 18.67 -9.88 39.73
C GLY A 736 19.18 -11.27 39.37
N GLU A 737 18.30 -12.27 39.35
CA GLU A 737 18.62 -13.62 38.86
C GLU A 737 18.99 -13.57 37.38
N PHE A 738 18.23 -12.83 36.56
CA PHE A 738 18.51 -12.68 35.13
C PHE A 738 19.90 -12.07 34.84
N ILE A 739 20.27 -10.94 35.47
CA ILE A 739 21.60 -10.35 35.25
C ILE A 739 22.73 -11.23 35.81
N THR A 740 22.50 -11.97 36.90
CA THR A 740 23.50 -12.90 37.46
C THR A 740 23.81 -14.01 36.45
N GLU A 741 22.81 -14.60 35.82
CA GLU A 741 22.99 -15.61 34.78
C GLU A 741 23.57 -15.03 33.48
N LEU A 742 23.21 -13.80 33.11
CA LEU A 742 23.79 -13.10 31.96
C LEU A 742 25.30 -12.79 32.17
N GLN A 743 25.70 -12.40 33.39
CA GLN A 743 27.11 -12.23 33.78
C GLN A 743 27.87 -13.56 33.73
N ARG A 744 27.30 -14.64 34.26
CA ARG A 744 27.89 -16.00 34.18
C ARG A 744 28.09 -16.43 32.73
N ALA A 745 27.08 -16.25 31.88
CA ALA A 745 27.16 -16.53 30.45
C ALA A 745 28.27 -15.72 29.76
N GLN A 746 28.46 -14.45 30.14
CA GLN A 746 29.55 -13.61 29.64
C GLN A 746 30.93 -14.13 30.08
N SER A 747 31.10 -14.48 31.35
CA SER A 747 32.39 -14.95 31.91
C SER A 747 32.87 -16.30 31.33
N VAL A 748 31.97 -17.15 30.83
CA VAL A 748 32.33 -18.42 30.17
C VAL A 748 33.00 -18.21 28.80
N ILE A 749 32.75 -17.08 28.15
CA ILE A 749 33.18 -16.81 26.77
C ILE A 749 34.63 -16.28 26.71
N GLU A 750 35.04 -15.47 27.69
CA GLU A 750 36.37 -14.81 27.69
C GLU A 750 37.57 -15.79 27.66
N PRO A 751 37.59 -16.93 28.39
CA PRO A 751 38.70 -17.87 28.34
C PRO A 751 38.82 -18.59 26.98
N GLN A 752 37.68 -18.87 26.33
CA GLN A 752 37.63 -19.62 25.07
C GLN A 752 38.12 -18.81 23.88
N LEU A 753 37.84 -17.49 23.85
CA LEU A 753 38.35 -16.58 22.83
C LEU A 753 39.88 -16.46 22.89
N ARG A 754 40.46 -16.25 24.10
CA ARG A 754 41.93 -16.20 24.26
C ARG A 754 42.63 -17.47 23.78
N LEU A 755 42.04 -18.64 24.05
CA LEU A 755 42.58 -19.94 23.59
C LEU A 755 42.54 -20.07 22.06
N GLN A 756 41.52 -19.53 21.39
CA GLN A 756 41.44 -19.54 19.92
C GLN A 756 42.43 -18.55 19.28
N GLU A 757 42.65 -17.39 19.87
CA GLU A 757 43.67 -16.44 19.41
C GLU A 757 45.08 -17.04 19.49
N THR A 758 45.43 -17.71 20.60
CA THR A 758 46.71 -18.43 20.71
C THR A 758 46.87 -19.57 19.70
N ARG A 759 45.78 -20.19 19.23
CA ARG A 759 45.82 -21.24 18.21
C ARG A 759 45.96 -20.71 16.78
N ARG A 760 45.53 -19.47 16.50
CA ARG A 760 45.70 -18.82 15.19
C ARG A 760 47.13 -18.32 14.92
N ALA A 761 47.97 -18.25 15.96
CA ALA A 761 49.35 -17.75 15.86
C ALA A 761 50.41 -18.84 15.56
N ALA A 762 50.02 -20.11 15.40
CA ALA A 762 50.95 -21.19 15.09
C ALA A 762 51.08 -21.42 13.57
N PRO A 763 52.31 -21.53 13.01
CA PRO A 763 52.49 -21.82 11.58
C PRO A 763 52.05 -23.24 11.22
N GLN A 764 51.44 -23.41 10.06
CA GLN A 764 51.16 -24.73 9.48
C GLN A 764 52.32 -25.18 8.59
N ASP A 765 52.72 -26.45 8.71
CA ASP A 765 53.65 -27.08 7.76
C ASP A 765 53.25 -28.54 7.46
N THR A 766 53.72 -29.02 6.31
CA THR A 766 53.38 -30.20 5.49
C THR A 766 53.07 -31.58 6.14
N SER A 767 52.17 -32.36 5.50
CA SER A 767 52.49 -33.63 4.76
C SER A 767 51.29 -34.62 4.62
N SER A 768 51.48 -35.76 3.92
CA SER A 768 50.47 -36.48 3.11
C SER A 768 50.31 -38.01 3.35
N HIS A 769 49.25 -38.61 2.74
CA HIS A 769 48.91 -40.05 2.58
C HIS A 769 48.32 -40.77 3.84
N ILE A 770 47.56 -41.90 3.81
CA ILE A 770 47.53 -43.15 2.99
C ILE A 770 46.09 -43.76 2.80
N HIS A 771 46.00 -44.73 1.86
CA HIS A 771 44.94 -45.52 1.19
C HIS A 771 43.87 -46.43 1.91
N HIS A 772 42.78 -46.73 1.13
CA HIS A 772 42.11 -48.03 0.77
C HIS A 772 41.01 -48.79 1.60
N LEU A 773 39.91 -49.12 0.88
CA LEU A 773 39.17 -50.44 0.72
C LEU A 773 38.53 -51.13 1.98
N SER A 774 37.47 -51.98 1.95
CA SER A 774 36.59 -52.54 0.89
C SER A 774 35.36 -53.33 1.45
N ASN A 775 34.19 -53.25 0.78
CA ASN A 775 33.20 -54.30 0.42
C ASN A 775 32.69 -55.48 1.33
N LEU A 776 31.35 -55.73 1.23
CA LEU A 776 30.61 -56.99 0.83
C LEU A 776 29.72 -57.85 1.82
N HIS A 777 28.62 -58.39 1.24
CA HIS A 777 27.76 -59.59 1.57
C HIS A 777 26.70 -59.55 2.72
N VAL A 778 25.55 -60.28 2.72
CA VAL A 778 24.66 -60.93 1.68
C VAL A 778 23.31 -61.44 2.30
N GLY A 779 22.21 -61.47 1.51
CA GLY A 779 21.04 -62.43 1.52
C GLY A 779 20.14 -62.66 2.78
N SER A 780 18.98 -63.34 2.74
CA SER A 780 18.03 -63.70 1.64
C SER A 780 16.76 -64.49 2.15
N ASN A 781 15.64 -64.43 1.39
CA ASN A 781 14.52 -65.42 1.25
C ASN A 781 13.35 -65.54 2.27
N GLY A 782 12.13 -65.83 1.72
CA GLY A 782 10.97 -66.43 2.41
C GLY A 782 9.59 -66.17 1.75
N GLU A 783 8.98 -67.15 1.07
CA GLU A 783 7.70 -67.06 0.31
C GLU A 783 6.48 -67.78 0.98
N PHE A 784 5.31 -67.74 0.31
CA PHE A 784 4.15 -68.69 0.18
C PHE A 784 2.76 -67.97 0.30
N ILE A 785 1.79 -67.97 -0.65
CA ILE A 785 0.98 -69.04 -1.35
C ILE A 785 -0.24 -69.50 -0.50
N SER A 786 -1.51 -69.55 -0.95
CA SER A 786 -2.17 -69.26 -2.26
C SER A 786 -3.74 -69.17 -2.21
N GLU A 787 -4.35 -68.57 -3.26
CA GLU A 787 -5.69 -68.86 -3.91
C GLU A 787 -7.06 -68.82 -3.17
N LEU A 788 -8.07 -68.21 -3.83
CA LEU A 788 -9.33 -68.87 -4.27
C LEU A 788 -10.13 -68.02 -5.29
N GLN A 789 -11.08 -68.62 -6.02
CA GLN A 789 -11.51 -68.21 -7.38
C GLN A 789 -12.98 -67.74 -7.55
N HIS A 790 -13.18 -66.88 -8.57
CA HIS A 790 -14.29 -66.83 -9.56
C HIS A 790 -15.77 -66.58 -9.14
N VAL A 791 -16.36 -65.50 -9.72
CA VAL A 791 -17.69 -65.51 -10.39
C VAL A 791 -17.61 -64.70 -11.69
N LYS A 792 -18.41 -65.08 -12.70
CA LYS A 792 -18.31 -64.65 -14.11
C LYS A 792 -19.11 -63.40 -14.51
N SER A 793 -18.43 -62.49 -15.22
CA SER A 793 -18.80 -61.78 -16.47
C SER A 793 -20.26 -61.45 -16.82
N VAL A 794 -20.49 -60.18 -17.15
CA VAL A 794 -21.29 -59.76 -18.32
C VAL A 794 -20.45 -58.73 -19.10
N THR A 795 -20.30 -58.94 -20.40
CA THR A 795 -19.53 -58.10 -21.34
C THR A 795 -20.44 -57.37 -22.30
N GLU A 796 -20.22 -56.07 -22.51
CA GLU A 796 -20.49 -55.31 -23.75
C GLU A 796 -20.07 -53.83 -23.58
N PRO A 797 -19.62 -53.13 -24.62
CA PRO A 797 -18.55 -53.50 -25.55
C PRO A 797 -17.33 -52.56 -25.42
N GLU A 798 -16.11 -53.09 -25.51
CA GLU A 798 -14.91 -52.26 -25.63
C GLU A 798 -14.83 -51.61 -27.02
N LEU A 799 -15.31 -50.36 -27.13
CA LEU A 799 -14.84 -49.45 -28.16
C LEU A 799 -13.50 -48.85 -27.71
N SER A 800 -12.43 -49.29 -28.38
CA SER A 800 -11.06 -48.81 -28.22
C SER A 800 -10.97 -47.28 -28.20
N ILE A 801 -10.68 -46.70 -27.03
CA ILE A 801 -10.13 -45.34 -26.91
C ILE A 801 -8.58 -45.41 -26.72
N GLN A 802 -8.01 -46.63 -26.70
CA GLN A 802 -6.56 -46.82 -26.62
C GLN A 802 -5.80 -46.41 -27.91
N GLU A 803 -6.50 -46.21 -29.03
CA GLU A 803 -5.89 -45.83 -30.32
C GLU A 803 -5.95 -44.31 -30.62
N ALA A 804 -6.42 -43.48 -29.68
CA ALA A 804 -6.47 -42.02 -29.83
C ALA A 804 -5.39 -41.26 -29.01
N ARG A 805 -4.41 -41.97 -28.43
CA ARG A 805 -3.28 -41.38 -27.68
C ARG A 805 -1.93 -42.01 -28.05
N SER A 806 -1.63 -42.09 -29.34
CA SER A 806 -0.24 -42.12 -29.80
C SER A 806 0.39 -40.73 -29.63
N GLU A 807 1.58 -40.69 -29.02
CA GLU A 807 2.57 -39.61 -29.21
C GLU A 807 2.15 -38.17 -28.87
N ALA A 808 1.56 -37.95 -27.70
CA ALA A 808 1.86 -36.69 -27.00
C ALA A 808 3.34 -36.76 -26.55
N PRO A 809 4.24 -35.88 -27.03
CA PRO A 809 5.64 -35.94 -26.64
C PRO A 809 5.79 -35.72 -25.13
N GLN A 810 6.76 -36.40 -24.49
CA GLN A 810 7.02 -36.37 -23.04
C GLN A 810 7.31 -34.98 -22.44
N ASN A 811 7.31 -33.93 -23.26
CA ASN A 811 7.63 -32.55 -22.91
C ASN A 811 6.41 -31.60 -22.85
N THR A 812 5.20 -32.05 -23.19
CA THR A 812 4.00 -31.17 -23.16
C THR A 812 3.49 -30.94 -21.73
N PRO A 813 3.34 -29.68 -21.26
CA PRO A 813 2.84 -29.38 -19.92
C PRO A 813 1.35 -29.73 -19.77
N ILE A 814 0.90 -29.86 -18.52
CA ILE A 814 -0.52 -29.93 -18.14
C ILE A 814 -1.08 -28.51 -18.17
N ARG A 815 -2.18 -28.28 -18.90
CA ARG A 815 -2.82 -26.97 -19.05
C ARG A 815 -4.08 -26.83 -18.20
N ILE A 816 -4.05 -25.89 -17.26
CA ILE A 816 -5.16 -25.58 -16.35
C ILE A 816 -5.64 -24.16 -16.66
N LEU A 817 -6.88 -24.01 -17.14
CA LEU A 817 -7.53 -22.70 -17.27
C LEU A 817 -8.19 -22.34 -15.94
N HIS A 818 -7.88 -21.16 -15.39
CA HIS A 818 -8.48 -20.66 -14.15
C HIS A 818 -9.29 -19.39 -14.43
N LEU A 819 -10.61 -19.51 -14.26
CA LEU A 819 -11.58 -18.42 -14.35
C LEU A 819 -12.14 -18.11 -12.96
N SER A 820 -12.47 -16.85 -12.72
CA SER A 820 -13.09 -16.39 -11.47
C SER A 820 -14.10 -15.30 -11.76
N ASP A 821 -15.14 -15.17 -10.92
CA ASP A 821 -16.10 -14.07 -10.96
C ASP A 821 -16.72 -13.92 -12.36
N LEU A 822 -17.35 -15.00 -12.84
CA LEU A 822 -17.97 -15.04 -14.17
C LEU A 822 -19.16 -14.07 -14.27
N HIS A 823 -19.91 -13.88 -13.19
CA HIS A 823 -21.05 -12.97 -13.08
C HIS A 823 -22.04 -13.07 -14.25
N VAL A 824 -22.38 -14.28 -14.68
CA VAL A 824 -23.32 -14.49 -15.78
C VAL A 824 -24.71 -14.02 -15.35
N GLY A 825 -25.24 -13.02 -16.04
CA GLY A 825 -26.55 -12.42 -15.80
C GLY A 825 -27.65 -12.97 -16.71
N PRO A 826 -28.93 -12.67 -16.41
CA PRO A 826 -30.07 -13.18 -17.17
C PRO A 826 -30.15 -12.61 -18.60
N ASN A 827 -29.41 -11.54 -18.92
CA ASN A 827 -29.36 -10.96 -20.26
C ASN A 827 -28.12 -11.32 -21.07
N ASP A 828 -27.13 -12.02 -20.49
CA ASP A 828 -25.89 -12.35 -21.21
C ASP A 828 -26.12 -13.47 -22.23
N ASP A 829 -25.35 -13.41 -23.32
CA ASP A 829 -25.24 -14.50 -24.30
C ASP A 829 -23.96 -15.30 -24.01
N PRO A 830 -24.07 -16.62 -23.70
CA PRO A 830 -22.92 -17.49 -23.50
C PRO A 830 -21.92 -17.49 -24.68
N THR A 831 -22.40 -17.33 -25.91
CA THR A 831 -21.56 -17.34 -27.13
C THR A 831 -20.65 -16.11 -27.16
N SER A 832 -21.18 -14.94 -26.81
CA SER A 832 -20.46 -13.66 -26.72
C SER A 832 -19.43 -13.63 -25.58
N LEU A 833 -19.57 -14.48 -24.55
CA LEU A 833 -18.56 -14.70 -23.52
C LEU A 833 -17.49 -15.71 -23.99
N LEU A 834 -17.91 -16.78 -24.67
CA LEU A 834 -17.07 -17.89 -25.12
C LEU A 834 -16.11 -17.48 -26.25
N GLN A 835 -16.62 -16.92 -27.35
CA GLN A 835 -15.85 -16.71 -28.58
C GLN A 835 -14.60 -15.84 -28.40
N PRO A 836 -14.63 -14.70 -27.66
CA PRO A 836 -13.42 -13.92 -27.42
C PRO A 836 -12.36 -14.66 -26.60
N LEU A 837 -12.76 -15.52 -25.65
CA LEU A 837 -11.85 -16.33 -24.84
C LEU A 837 -11.24 -17.47 -25.67
N VAL A 838 -12.04 -18.13 -26.52
CA VAL A 838 -11.56 -19.16 -27.45
C VAL A 838 -10.54 -18.60 -28.43
N ALA A 839 -10.81 -17.41 -28.98
CA ALA A 839 -9.91 -16.72 -29.89
C ALA A 839 -8.54 -16.41 -29.26
N ASP A 840 -8.53 -15.88 -28.02
CA ASP A 840 -7.28 -15.56 -27.31
C ASP A 840 -6.47 -16.81 -26.96
N LEU A 841 -7.12 -17.84 -26.41
CA LEU A 841 -6.47 -19.10 -26.06
C LEU A 841 -5.85 -19.79 -27.28
N ARG A 842 -6.49 -19.72 -28.45
CA ARG A 842 -5.96 -20.30 -29.70
C ARG A 842 -4.94 -19.42 -30.42
N ASP A 843 -4.73 -18.16 -30.02
CA ASP A 843 -3.79 -17.29 -30.71
C ASP A 843 -2.35 -17.81 -30.55
N LYS A 844 -1.67 -17.99 -31.68
CA LYS A 844 -0.28 -18.44 -31.77
C LYS A 844 0.71 -17.27 -31.80
N ASN A 845 0.25 -16.04 -32.02
CA ASN A 845 1.09 -14.84 -32.11
C ASN A 845 1.75 -14.48 -30.77
N GLU A 846 1.08 -14.77 -29.64
CA GLU A 846 1.61 -14.56 -28.28
C GLU A 846 2.01 -15.87 -27.57
N TRP A 847 2.32 -16.91 -28.35
CA TRP A 847 2.81 -18.21 -27.87
C TRP A 847 1.85 -19.03 -26.97
N LEU A 848 0.54 -18.71 -26.91
CA LEU A 848 -0.44 -19.53 -26.20
C LEU A 848 -0.77 -20.81 -26.98
N GLY A 849 -1.34 -20.67 -28.18
CA GLY A 849 -1.61 -21.77 -29.11
C GLY A 849 -2.30 -22.98 -28.47
N VAL A 850 -3.29 -22.75 -27.62
CA VAL A 850 -3.97 -23.79 -26.84
C VAL A 850 -4.94 -24.55 -27.73
N GLU A 851 -4.51 -25.71 -28.21
CA GLU A 851 -5.36 -26.64 -28.98
C GLU A 851 -6.18 -27.57 -28.08
N ARG A 852 -5.77 -27.72 -26.80
CA ARG A 852 -6.43 -28.55 -25.78
C ARG A 852 -6.18 -28.00 -24.38
N LEU A 853 -7.17 -28.14 -23.49
CA LEU A 853 -7.04 -27.96 -22.04
C LEU A 853 -7.09 -29.32 -21.32
N ASP A 854 -6.36 -29.47 -20.21
CA ASP A 854 -6.40 -30.67 -19.37
C ASP A 854 -7.34 -30.52 -18.16
N TYR A 855 -7.51 -29.28 -17.66
CA TYR A 855 -8.37 -28.94 -16.53
C TYR A 855 -8.98 -27.54 -16.68
N LEU A 856 -10.18 -27.37 -16.11
CA LEU A 856 -10.84 -26.07 -15.92
C LEU A 856 -11.09 -25.85 -14.42
N VAL A 857 -10.73 -24.67 -13.91
CA VAL A 857 -10.99 -24.25 -12.53
C VAL A 857 -11.87 -23.01 -12.55
N ILE A 858 -12.99 -23.06 -11.83
CA ILE A 858 -13.92 -21.94 -11.66
C ILE A 858 -14.00 -21.59 -10.18
N SER A 859 -13.48 -20.42 -9.80
CA SER A 859 -13.41 -19.96 -8.41
C SER A 859 -14.48 -18.93 -8.05
N GLY A 860 -15.74 -19.35 -8.00
CA GLY A 860 -16.88 -18.60 -7.46
C GLY A 860 -17.38 -17.40 -8.28
N ASP A 861 -18.47 -16.81 -7.76
CA ASP A 861 -19.31 -15.78 -8.37
C ASP A 861 -19.64 -16.09 -9.84
N ILE A 862 -20.27 -17.26 -10.02
CA ILE A 862 -20.66 -17.79 -11.34
C ILE A 862 -21.83 -16.97 -11.91
N THR A 863 -22.78 -16.59 -11.05
CA THR A 863 -23.99 -15.82 -11.36
C THR A 863 -23.98 -14.46 -10.67
N ASN A 864 -25.04 -13.64 -10.82
CA ASN A 864 -25.19 -12.42 -10.02
C ASN A 864 -26.17 -12.58 -8.85
N ARG A 865 -27.16 -13.48 -8.96
CA ARG A 865 -28.25 -13.63 -7.97
C ARG A 865 -28.69 -15.09 -7.72
N ALA A 866 -27.85 -16.07 -8.08
CA ALA A 866 -28.14 -17.49 -7.93
C ALA A 866 -29.48 -17.96 -8.52
N SER A 867 -29.97 -17.30 -9.57
CA SER A 867 -31.23 -17.66 -10.20
C SER A 867 -31.05 -18.87 -11.15
N PRO A 868 -32.06 -19.74 -11.31
CA PRO A 868 -31.99 -20.86 -12.25
C PRO A 868 -31.64 -20.43 -13.68
N GLU A 869 -32.16 -19.29 -14.16
CA GLU A 869 -31.89 -18.76 -15.50
C GLU A 869 -30.41 -18.36 -15.69
N GLU A 870 -29.80 -17.71 -14.69
CA GLU A 870 -28.37 -17.38 -14.72
C GLU A 870 -27.51 -18.65 -14.71
N PHE A 871 -27.88 -19.67 -13.92
CA PHE A 871 -27.18 -20.95 -13.88
C PHE A 871 -27.28 -21.74 -15.19
N GLU A 872 -28.43 -21.72 -15.89
CA GLU A 872 -28.57 -22.31 -17.22
C GLU A 872 -27.63 -21.65 -18.25
N LYS A 873 -27.49 -20.33 -18.19
CA LYS A 873 -26.57 -19.57 -19.06
C LYS A 873 -25.10 -19.85 -18.72
N ALA A 874 -24.77 -19.89 -17.44
CA ALA A 874 -23.44 -20.29 -16.98
C ALA A 874 -23.10 -21.73 -17.39
N TYR A 875 -24.05 -22.66 -17.28
CA TYR A 875 -23.90 -24.04 -17.76
C TYR A 875 -23.61 -24.08 -19.26
N ALA A 876 -24.34 -23.33 -20.08
CA ALA A 876 -24.11 -23.26 -21.52
C ALA A 876 -22.71 -22.71 -21.87
N PHE A 877 -22.23 -21.68 -21.16
CA PHE A 877 -20.87 -21.14 -21.34
C PHE A 877 -19.79 -22.18 -20.99
N VAL A 878 -19.94 -22.86 -19.85
CA VAL A 878 -18.97 -23.87 -19.39
C VAL A 878 -18.99 -25.13 -20.25
N SER A 879 -20.17 -25.60 -20.68
CA SER A 879 -20.29 -26.71 -21.64
C SER A 879 -19.59 -26.37 -22.96
N GLY A 880 -19.78 -25.15 -23.48
CA GLY A 880 -19.09 -24.70 -24.69
C GLY A 880 -17.57 -24.68 -24.54
N LEU A 881 -17.03 -24.31 -23.38
CA LEU A 881 -15.59 -24.42 -23.10
C LEU A 881 -15.11 -25.88 -23.03
N ILE A 882 -15.93 -26.79 -22.51
CA ILE A 882 -15.60 -28.22 -22.44
C ILE A 882 -15.50 -28.82 -23.84
N ASP A 883 -16.49 -28.53 -24.68
CA ASP A 883 -16.58 -29.03 -26.05
C ASP A 883 -15.45 -28.46 -26.93
N GLU A 884 -15.20 -27.15 -26.87
CA GLU A 884 -14.23 -26.45 -27.75
C GLU A 884 -12.76 -26.80 -27.47
N PHE A 885 -12.44 -27.26 -26.25
CA PHE A 885 -11.07 -27.61 -25.83
C PHE A 885 -10.87 -29.08 -25.44
N GLY A 886 -11.87 -29.96 -25.65
CA GLY A 886 -11.74 -31.40 -25.43
C GLY A 886 -11.48 -31.80 -23.98
N LEU A 887 -12.12 -31.10 -23.05
CA LEU A 887 -12.15 -31.42 -21.61
C LEU A 887 -13.17 -32.53 -21.32
N THR A 888 -13.20 -33.00 -20.07
CA THR A 888 -14.33 -33.75 -19.52
C THR A 888 -14.90 -33.00 -18.32
N ALA A 889 -16.19 -33.15 -18.04
CA ALA A 889 -16.81 -32.50 -16.88
C ALA A 889 -16.17 -32.90 -15.54
N GLU A 890 -15.64 -34.13 -15.44
CA GLU A 890 -14.89 -34.59 -14.25
C GLU A 890 -13.58 -33.81 -14.01
N ARG A 891 -13.03 -33.14 -15.04
CA ARG A 891 -11.83 -32.29 -14.96
C ARG A 891 -12.16 -30.81 -14.74
N CYS A 892 -13.42 -30.50 -14.42
CA CYS A 892 -13.87 -29.17 -14.03
C CYS A 892 -13.94 -29.06 -12.51
N ILE A 893 -13.08 -28.24 -11.92
CA ILE A 893 -12.99 -28.00 -10.47
C ILE A 893 -13.74 -26.70 -10.15
N ILE A 894 -14.85 -26.82 -9.42
CA ILE A 894 -15.82 -25.72 -9.25
C ILE A 894 -16.04 -25.47 -7.76
N VAL A 895 -15.96 -24.20 -7.35
CA VAL A 895 -16.38 -23.71 -6.02
C VAL A 895 -17.34 -22.53 -6.18
N PRO A 896 -18.38 -22.40 -5.34
CA PRO A 896 -19.31 -21.27 -5.40
C PRO A 896 -18.76 -20.02 -4.70
N GLY A 897 -19.26 -18.85 -5.12
CA GLY A 897 -19.06 -17.57 -4.42
C GLY A 897 -20.27 -17.12 -3.61
N ASN A 898 -20.26 -15.86 -3.16
CA ASN A 898 -21.38 -15.27 -2.41
C ASN A 898 -22.55 -14.85 -3.32
N HIS A 899 -22.32 -14.61 -4.62
CA HIS A 899 -23.40 -14.36 -5.59
C HIS A 899 -24.13 -15.65 -6.03
N ASP A 900 -23.58 -16.83 -5.71
CA ASP A 900 -24.18 -18.14 -6.01
C ASP A 900 -25.08 -18.68 -4.86
N LEU A 901 -25.33 -17.84 -3.85
CA LEU A 901 -26.30 -18.04 -2.78
C LEU A 901 -27.70 -17.54 -3.19
N ASP A 902 -28.75 -18.33 -2.99
CA ASP A 902 -30.14 -17.83 -3.10
C ASP A 902 -30.55 -17.04 -1.85
N TRP A 903 -30.47 -15.72 -1.98
CA TRP A 903 -30.84 -14.75 -0.94
C TRP A 903 -32.34 -14.72 -0.62
N ASN A 904 -33.20 -15.40 -1.39
CA ASN A 904 -34.64 -15.48 -1.13
C ASN A 904 -35.04 -16.69 -0.27
N THR A 905 -34.10 -17.61 -0.01
CA THR A 905 -34.36 -18.80 0.81
C THR A 905 -34.52 -18.40 2.28
N PRO A 906 -35.70 -18.65 2.92
CA PRO A 906 -35.99 -18.18 4.28
C PRO A 906 -35.27 -19.04 5.33
N ALA A 907 -33.99 -18.73 5.54
CA ALA A 907 -33.07 -19.44 6.42
C ALA A 907 -33.10 -18.95 7.89
N TYR A 908 -33.93 -17.96 8.19
CA TYR A 908 -34.11 -17.36 9.51
C TYR A 908 -35.59 -17.31 9.91
N ARG A 909 -35.86 -17.37 11.22
CA ARG A 909 -37.21 -17.25 11.79
C ARG A 909 -37.22 -16.33 13.00
N TYR A 910 -38.29 -15.55 13.14
CA TYR A 910 -38.50 -14.71 14.33
C TYR A 910 -39.01 -15.55 15.51
N LEU A 911 -38.40 -15.38 16.69
CA LEU A 911 -38.81 -15.97 17.96
C LEU A 911 -38.88 -14.87 19.05
N PRO A 912 -39.96 -14.76 19.83
CA PRO A 912 -40.08 -13.74 20.86
C PRO A 912 -39.15 -14.02 22.05
N LYS A 913 -38.74 -12.96 22.78
CA LYS A 913 -37.71 -13.04 23.86
C LYS A 913 -38.01 -14.05 24.99
N ARG A 914 -39.28 -14.41 25.19
CA ARG A 914 -39.73 -15.44 26.15
C ARG A 914 -39.47 -16.88 25.71
N GLU A 915 -39.27 -17.12 24.41
CA GLU A 915 -39.05 -18.43 23.78
C GLU A 915 -37.56 -18.68 23.46
N VAL A 916 -36.69 -17.69 23.68
CA VAL A 916 -35.26 -17.73 23.34
C VAL A 916 -34.39 -17.63 24.59
N TYR A 917 -33.67 -18.70 24.91
CA TYR A 917 -32.63 -18.69 25.93
C TYR A 917 -31.27 -18.39 25.29
N THR A 918 -30.89 -17.11 25.22
CA THR A 918 -29.71 -16.62 24.49
C THR A 918 -28.40 -17.31 24.90
N GLY A 919 -28.26 -17.72 26.16
CA GLY A 919 -27.10 -18.48 26.66
C GLY A 919 -26.92 -19.89 26.07
N LYS A 920 -27.79 -20.32 25.15
CA LYS A 920 -27.65 -21.58 24.37
C LYS A 920 -27.49 -21.36 22.85
N LEU A 921 -27.58 -20.13 22.36
CA LEU A 921 -27.40 -19.85 20.94
C LEU A 921 -25.93 -19.56 20.64
N ALA A 922 -25.41 -20.14 19.55
CA ALA A 922 -24.06 -19.85 19.09
C ALA A 922 -23.96 -18.40 18.55
N PRO A 923 -22.85 -17.69 18.79
CA PRO A 923 -22.60 -16.40 18.14
C PRO A 923 -22.76 -16.50 16.62
N GLY A 924 -23.44 -15.53 16.02
CA GLY A 924 -23.67 -15.51 14.57
C GLY A 924 -24.83 -16.39 14.07
N THR A 925 -25.57 -17.09 14.94
CA THR A 925 -26.81 -17.80 14.52
C THR A 925 -28.09 -17.05 14.87
N PHE A 926 -27.99 -15.79 15.33
CA PHE A 926 -29.13 -14.95 15.66
C PHE A 926 -28.80 -13.45 15.62
N VAL A 927 -29.85 -12.63 15.52
CA VAL A 927 -29.82 -11.14 15.57
C VAL A 927 -30.95 -10.67 16.50
N GLU A 928 -30.74 -9.61 17.30
CA GLU A 928 -31.81 -9.02 18.13
C GLU A 928 -32.74 -8.14 17.27
N ALA A 929 -34.05 -8.34 17.43
CA ALA A 929 -35.09 -7.72 16.61
C ALA A 929 -36.28 -7.31 17.48
N GLY A 930 -36.21 -6.11 18.06
CA GLY A 930 -37.28 -5.54 18.88
C GLY A 930 -37.61 -6.42 20.10
N PRO A 931 -38.86 -6.93 20.26
CA PRO A 931 -39.25 -7.77 21.40
C PRO A 931 -38.84 -9.25 21.27
N GLY A 932 -37.94 -9.59 20.34
CA GLY A 932 -37.48 -10.96 20.10
C GLY A 932 -36.15 -11.03 19.36
N PHE A 933 -35.88 -12.21 18.81
CA PHE A 933 -34.67 -12.51 18.05
C PHE A 933 -35.04 -13.11 16.71
N ILE A 934 -34.30 -12.76 15.67
CA ILE A 934 -34.29 -13.51 14.41
C ILE A 934 -33.23 -14.59 14.59
N VAL A 935 -33.63 -15.87 14.53
CA VAL A 935 -32.77 -17.03 14.82
C VAL A 935 -32.69 -17.92 13.59
N ARG A 936 -31.49 -18.39 13.28
CA ARG A 936 -31.20 -19.26 12.13
C ARG A 936 -31.95 -20.57 12.23
N ASP A 937 -32.53 -21.01 11.12
CA ASP A 937 -33.08 -22.35 10.95
C ASP A 937 -31.99 -23.24 10.34
N ASP A 938 -31.23 -23.93 11.18
CA ASP A 938 -30.11 -24.79 10.76
C ASP A 938 -30.51 -25.90 9.77
N ALA A 939 -31.81 -26.26 9.68
CA ALA A 939 -32.29 -27.21 8.69
C ALA A 939 -32.44 -26.60 7.29
N LYS A 940 -32.79 -25.30 7.21
CA LYS A 940 -32.99 -24.56 5.94
C LYS A 940 -31.78 -23.77 5.47
N TYR A 941 -30.90 -23.37 6.39
CA TYR A 941 -29.70 -22.60 6.06
C TYR A 941 -28.80 -23.24 4.97
N PRO A 942 -28.68 -24.59 4.88
CA PRO A 942 -28.04 -25.28 3.75
C PRO A 942 -28.72 -25.09 2.39
N GLU A 943 -30.05 -24.88 2.33
CA GLU A 943 -30.83 -24.83 1.09
C GLU A 943 -30.47 -23.63 0.20
N ARG A 944 -29.73 -22.64 0.71
CA ARG A 944 -29.28 -21.45 -0.03
C ARG A 944 -28.35 -21.80 -1.20
N PHE A 945 -27.68 -22.95 -1.17
CA PHE A 945 -26.88 -23.47 -2.30
C PHE A 945 -27.67 -24.42 -3.22
N LYS A 946 -28.98 -24.60 -3.01
CA LYS A 946 -29.80 -25.55 -3.78
C LYS A 946 -29.82 -25.22 -5.27
N ASN A 947 -30.02 -23.95 -5.64
CA ASN A 947 -30.05 -23.56 -7.06
C ASN A 947 -28.71 -23.85 -7.75
N PHE A 948 -27.59 -23.52 -7.11
CA PHE A 948 -26.23 -23.85 -7.58
C PHE A 948 -26.05 -25.37 -7.74
N SER A 949 -26.52 -26.15 -6.76
CA SER A 949 -26.45 -27.61 -6.78
C SER A 949 -27.27 -28.21 -7.93
N GLU A 950 -28.54 -27.84 -8.06
CA GLU A 950 -29.50 -28.48 -8.98
C GLU A 950 -29.35 -27.99 -10.43
N HIS A 951 -29.19 -26.68 -10.65
CA HIS A 951 -29.20 -26.07 -11.99
C HIS A 951 -27.83 -25.95 -12.65
N PHE A 952 -26.73 -26.01 -11.89
CA PHE A 952 -25.38 -25.88 -12.44
C PHE A 952 -24.49 -27.09 -12.13
N TYR A 953 -24.18 -27.32 -10.86
CA TYR A 953 -23.16 -28.30 -10.47
C TYR A 953 -23.57 -29.75 -10.80
N HIS A 954 -24.82 -30.14 -10.48
CA HIS A 954 -25.36 -31.46 -10.83
C HIS A 954 -25.48 -31.65 -12.33
N ARG A 955 -25.92 -30.62 -13.06
CA ARG A 955 -26.04 -30.68 -14.52
C ARG A 955 -24.70 -30.94 -15.21
N LEU A 956 -23.63 -30.34 -14.71
CA LEU A 956 -22.29 -30.52 -15.26
C LEU A 956 -21.65 -31.84 -14.81
N THR A 957 -21.63 -32.12 -13.50
CA THR A 957 -20.84 -33.21 -12.92
C THR A 957 -21.60 -34.54 -12.76
N LEU A 958 -22.91 -34.54 -13.04
CA LEU A 958 -23.86 -35.63 -12.76
C LEU A 958 -23.90 -36.07 -11.28
N LYS A 959 -23.47 -35.19 -10.36
CA LYS A 959 -23.47 -35.40 -8.91
C LYS A 959 -23.96 -34.13 -8.22
N PRO A 960 -24.89 -34.20 -7.25
CA PRO A 960 -25.35 -33.00 -6.54
C PRO A 960 -24.20 -32.38 -5.75
N TYR A 961 -24.18 -31.05 -5.68
CA TYR A 961 -23.30 -30.34 -4.75
C TYR A 961 -23.80 -30.54 -3.31
N PRO A 962 -22.93 -30.89 -2.34
CA PRO A 962 -23.32 -31.08 -0.95
C PRO A 962 -23.86 -29.79 -0.34
N LEU A 963 -25.06 -29.85 0.23
CA LEU A 963 -25.66 -28.71 0.93
C LEU A 963 -25.14 -28.59 2.37
N ASP A 964 -24.81 -29.71 3.04
CA ASP A 964 -24.20 -29.70 4.38
C ASP A 964 -22.86 -28.94 4.36
N PRO A 965 -22.71 -27.84 5.12
CA PRO A 965 -21.44 -27.11 5.23
C PRO A 965 -20.27 -27.92 5.79
N GLU A 966 -20.51 -29.10 6.38
CA GLU A 966 -19.45 -30.03 6.75
C GLU A 966 -19.00 -30.95 5.60
N GLU A 967 -19.66 -30.94 4.44
CA GLU A 967 -19.29 -31.74 3.26
C GLU A 967 -18.73 -30.89 2.10
N GLN A 968 -18.76 -29.57 2.23
CA GLN A 968 -18.34 -28.59 1.21
C GLN A 968 -16.81 -28.40 1.07
N CYS A 969 -16.06 -29.49 1.23
CA CYS A 969 -14.64 -29.60 0.90
C CYS A 969 -14.42 -30.88 0.09
N ILE A 970 -14.57 -30.78 -1.23
CA ILE A 970 -14.65 -31.92 -2.15
C ILE A 970 -13.24 -32.22 -2.68
N PRO A 971 -12.65 -33.40 -2.37
CA PRO A 971 -11.40 -33.83 -2.98
C PRO A 971 -11.65 -34.40 -4.38
N SER A 972 -10.64 -34.34 -5.25
CA SER A 972 -10.66 -35.01 -6.56
C SER A 972 -9.25 -35.43 -6.96
N LEU A 973 -9.01 -36.74 -7.07
CA LEU A 973 -7.72 -37.35 -7.38
C LEU A 973 -7.68 -37.86 -8.84
N PHE A 974 -6.75 -37.31 -9.62
CA PHE A 974 -6.49 -37.69 -11.01
C PHE A 974 -5.15 -38.44 -11.08
N CYS A 975 -5.23 -39.77 -11.13
CA CYS A 975 -4.05 -40.63 -11.05
C CYS A 975 -3.12 -40.45 -12.25
N ASP A 976 -3.69 -40.31 -13.46
CA ASP A 976 -2.97 -40.20 -14.74
C ASP A 976 -2.02 -38.99 -14.81
N ASP A 977 -2.38 -37.90 -14.12
CA ASP A 977 -1.62 -36.64 -14.11
C ASP A 977 -0.91 -36.39 -12.77
N GLY A 978 -1.11 -37.24 -11.76
CA GLY A 978 -0.57 -37.07 -10.42
C GLY A 978 -1.13 -35.84 -9.67
N LEU A 979 -2.37 -35.43 -9.94
CA LEU A 979 -2.97 -34.23 -9.33
C LEU A 979 -4.08 -34.58 -8.33
N LEU A 980 -4.13 -33.84 -7.22
CA LEU A 980 -5.20 -33.92 -6.22
C LEU A 980 -5.70 -32.52 -5.89
N PHE A 981 -6.94 -32.20 -6.26
CA PHE A 981 -7.59 -30.94 -5.94
C PHE A 981 -8.44 -31.04 -4.67
N LEU A 982 -8.50 -29.94 -3.90
CA LEU A 982 -9.41 -29.73 -2.78
C LEU A 982 -10.28 -28.50 -3.08
N ALA A 983 -11.52 -28.72 -3.52
CA ALA A 983 -12.48 -27.66 -3.82
C ALA A 983 -13.26 -27.29 -2.55
N MET A 984 -13.11 -26.05 -2.07
CA MET A 984 -13.53 -25.62 -0.74
C MET A 984 -14.49 -24.42 -0.79
N ASN A 985 -15.67 -24.53 -0.17
CA ASN A 985 -16.59 -23.41 -0.06
C ASN A 985 -16.09 -22.37 0.94
N SER A 986 -16.07 -21.09 0.51
CA SER A 986 -15.71 -19.95 1.35
C SER A 986 -16.88 -19.02 1.71
N ALA A 987 -18.07 -19.28 1.14
CA ALA A 987 -19.28 -18.49 1.31
C ALA A 987 -20.30 -19.11 2.28
N TRP A 988 -19.98 -20.24 2.93
CA TRP A 988 -20.93 -21.02 3.72
C TRP A 988 -21.51 -20.27 4.94
N GLU A 989 -20.77 -19.33 5.51
CA GLU A 989 -21.21 -18.45 6.62
C GLU A 989 -21.72 -17.07 6.18
N ILE A 990 -21.67 -16.74 4.89
CA ILE A 990 -22.21 -15.48 4.37
C ILE A 990 -23.72 -15.60 4.26
N ASP A 991 -24.48 -14.62 4.76
CA ASP A 991 -25.95 -14.55 4.66
C ASP A 991 -26.47 -13.10 4.77
N GLU A 992 -27.79 -12.93 4.72
CA GLU A 992 -28.49 -11.64 4.74
C GLU A 992 -28.17 -10.74 5.95
N HIS A 993 -27.75 -11.32 7.07
CA HIS A 993 -27.42 -10.61 8.31
C HIS A 993 -25.91 -10.47 8.53
N PHE A 994 -25.10 -11.38 7.96
CA PHE A 994 -23.67 -11.48 8.23
C PHE A 994 -22.86 -11.60 6.92
N GLN A 995 -22.96 -10.56 6.08
CA GLN A 995 -22.42 -10.55 4.72
C GLN A 995 -20.88 -10.63 4.65
N GLU A 996 -20.17 -10.18 5.68
CA GLU A 996 -18.70 -10.16 5.73
C GLU A 996 -18.04 -11.47 6.24
N ARG A 997 -18.81 -12.53 6.52
CA ARG A 997 -18.28 -13.79 7.09
C ARG A 997 -17.76 -14.78 6.04
N SER A 998 -16.82 -14.35 5.20
CA SER A 998 -16.08 -15.30 4.37
C SER A 998 -15.17 -16.18 5.26
N SER A 999 -15.32 -17.51 5.16
CA SER A 999 -14.62 -18.46 6.03
C SER A 999 -14.59 -19.87 5.43
N ILE A 1000 -13.65 -20.71 5.89
CA ILE A 1000 -13.60 -22.15 5.55
C ILE A 1000 -14.09 -22.97 6.74
N SER A 1001 -15.09 -23.82 6.53
CA SER A 1001 -15.56 -24.80 7.52
C SER A 1001 -14.43 -25.75 7.93
N GLU A 1002 -13.97 -25.64 9.18
CA GLU A 1002 -12.90 -26.49 9.71
C GLU A 1002 -13.23 -28.00 9.63
N LYS A 1003 -14.51 -28.33 9.83
CA LYS A 1003 -15.01 -29.71 9.79
C LYS A 1003 -15.03 -30.24 8.36
N ALA A 1004 -15.44 -29.42 7.39
CA ALA A 1004 -15.34 -29.77 5.98
C ALA A 1004 -13.89 -30.03 5.58
N LEU A 1005 -12.96 -29.13 5.91
CA LEU A 1005 -11.55 -29.32 5.60
C LEU A 1005 -11.00 -30.62 6.22
N ALA A 1006 -11.33 -30.91 7.48
CA ALA A 1006 -10.90 -32.16 8.13
C ALA A 1006 -11.48 -33.42 7.44
N ARG A 1007 -12.77 -33.41 7.09
CA ARG A 1007 -13.44 -34.50 6.36
C ARG A 1007 -12.85 -34.67 4.95
N GLY A 1008 -12.71 -33.59 4.19
CA GLY A 1008 -12.16 -33.57 2.83
C GLY A 1008 -10.73 -34.08 2.76
N LEU A 1009 -9.85 -33.64 3.68
CA LEU A 1009 -8.48 -34.17 3.78
C LEU A 1009 -8.43 -35.66 4.14
N ALA A 1010 -9.32 -36.11 5.04
CA ALA A 1010 -9.42 -37.52 5.37
C ALA A 1010 -9.90 -38.36 4.17
N THR A 1011 -10.86 -37.86 3.39
CA THR A 1011 -11.31 -38.49 2.14
C THR A 1011 -10.20 -38.53 1.09
N ALA A 1012 -9.51 -37.41 0.84
CA ALA A 1012 -8.37 -37.32 -0.07
C ALA A 1012 -7.27 -38.36 0.25
N ASN A 1013 -6.91 -38.50 1.53
CA ASN A 1013 -5.92 -39.49 1.96
C ASN A 1013 -6.41 -40.93 1.76
N ARG A 1014 -7.70 -41.23 2.00
CA ARG A 1014 -8.29 -42.56 1.74
C ARG A 1014 -8.32 -42.88 0.25
N GLU A 1015 -8.67 -41.92 -0.60
CA GLU A 1015 -8.71 -42.12 -2.06
C GLU A 1015 -7.32 -42.37 -2.65
N LEU A 1016 -6.31 -41.63 -2.19
CA LEU A 1016 -4.92 -41.84 -2.56
C LEU A 1016 -4.41 -43.22 -2.13
N ALA A 1017 -4.64 -43.60 -0.86
CA ALA A 1017 -4.26 -44.92 -0.36
C ALA A 1017 -4.97 -46.06 -1.12
N ARG A 1018 -6.25 -45.86 -1.48
CA ARG A 1018 -7.02 -46.81 -2.31
C ARG A 1018 -6.44 -46.92 -3.71
N ALA A 1019 -6.13 -45.81 -4.38
CA ALA A 1019 -5.52 -45.82 -5.72
C ALA A 1019 -4.15 -46.53 -5.73
N GLN A 1020 -3.36 -46.37 -4.66
CA GLN A 1020 -2.09 -47.05 -4.49
C GLN A 1020 -2.24 -48.56 -4.16
N ALA A 1021 -3.28 -48.94 -3.43
CA ALA A 1021 -3.59 -50.34 -3.14
C ALA A 1021 -4.15 -51.08 -4.38
N GLU A 1022 -4.94 -50.40 -5.20
CA GLU A 1022 -5.51 -50.91 -6.47
C GLU A 1022 -4.51 -50.88 -7.63
N GLY A 1023 -3.27 -50.39 -7.43
CA GLY A 1023 -2.24 -50.31 -8.46
C GLY A 1023 -2.47 -49.24 -9.54
N ARG A 1024 -3.51 -48.41 -9.40
CA ARG A 1024 -3.81 -47.28 -10.31
C ARG A 1024 -2.79 -46.13 -10.17
N LEU A 1025 -2.01 -46.13 -9.09
CA LEU A 1025 -0.91 -45.21 -8.86
C LEU A 1025 0.22 -45.95 -8.12
N ALA A 1026 1.49 -45.74 -8.50
CA ALA A 1026 2.59 -46.33 -7.75
C ALA A 1026 2.70 -45.72 -6.33
N LYS A 1027 3.16 -46.50 -5.34
CA LYS A 1027 3.24 -46.07 -3.94
C LYS A 1027 4.10 -44.82 -3.73
N ASP A 1028 5.18 -44.71 -4.52
CA ASP A 1028 6.13 -43.60 -4.46
C ASP A 1028 5.94 -42.58 -5.60
N ALA A 1029 4.82 -42.64 -6.33
CA ALA A 1029 4.52 -41.67 -7.39
C ALA A 1029 4.31 -40.26 -6.77
N PRO A 1030 4.89 -39.20 -7.36
CA PRO A 1030 4.65 -37.84 -6.90
C PRO A 1030 3.20 -37.45 -7.15
N VAL A 1031 2.56 -36.84 -6.14
CA VAL A 1031 1.21 -36.27 -6.26
C VAL A 1031 1.23 -34.82 -5.80
N LEU A 1032 0.90 -33.90 -6.70
CA LEU A 1032 0.74 -32.50 -6.37
C LEU A 1032 -0.65 -32.26 -5.78
N ARG A 1033 -0.69 -31.68 -4.58
CA ARG A 1033 -1.93 -31.29 -3.90
C ARG A 1033 -2.20 -29.81 -4.12
N LEU A 1034 -3.38 -29.51 -4.66
CA LEU A 1034 -3.89 -28.17 -4.94
C LEU A 1034 -5.12 -27.87 -4.06
N ALA A 1035 -5.31 -26.62 -3.66
CA ALA A 1035 -6.53 -26.15 -3.02
C ALA A 1035 -7.19 -25.04 -3.84
N VAL A 1036 -8.52 -25.01 -3.87
CA VAL A 1036 -9.32 -24.03 -4.61
C VAL A 1036 -10.42 -23.48 -3.70
N TRP A 1037 -10.56 -22.16 -3.61
CA TRP A 1037 -11.68 -21.49 -2.93
C TRP A 1037 -12.02 -20.17 -3.64
N HIS A 1038 -12.92 -19.34 -3.11
CA HIS A 1038 -13.34 -18.08 -3.74
C HIS A 1038 -12.72 -16.84 -3.08
N HIS A 1039 -13.17 -16.44 -1.88
CA HIS A 1039 -12.73 -15.18 -1.25
C HIS A 1039 -11.21 -15.14 -0.95
N PRO A 1040 -10.52 -13.99 -1.11
CA PRO A 1040 -9.09 -13.90 -0.89
C PRO A 1040 -8.70 -14.09 0.58
N ILE A 1041 -7.41 -14.27 0.86
CA ILE A 1041 -6.85 -14.23 2.24
C ILE A 1041 -6.09 -12.92 2.52
N THR A 1042 -6.11 -12.00 1.56
CA THR A 1042 -5.51 -10.66 1.59
C THR A 1042 -6.50 -9.65 0.98
N GLY A 1043 -6.28 -8.34 1.15
CA GLY A 1043 -7.26 -7.31 0.74
C GLY A 1043 -8.41 -7.10 1.75
N ASN A 1044 -9.44 -6.36 1.33
CA ASN A 1044 -10.54 -5.92 2.20
C ASN A 1044 -11.59 -7.03 2.45
N GLU A 1045 -11.97 -7.78 1.41
CA GLU A 1045 -12.99 -8.85 1.45
C GLU A 1045 -12.40 -10.22 1.89
N LYS A 1046 -11.27 -10.17 2.60
CA LYS A 1046 -10.51 -11.37 2.96
C LYS A 1046 -11.24 -12.26 3.97
N ILE A 1047 -10.97 -13.56 3.88
CA ILE A 1047 -11.25 -14.53 4.93
C ILE A 1047 -10.48 -14.11 6.20
N GLN A 1048 -11.21 -13.70 7.24
CA GLN A 1048 -10.62 -13.19 8.47
C GLN A 1048 -9.90 -14.28 9.29
N ALA A 1049 -10.39 -15.53 9.21
CA ALA A 1049 -9.86 -16.68 9.94
C ALA A 1049 -8.96 -17.55 9.04
N ASP A 1050 -7.68 -17.17 8.90
CA ASP A 1050 -6.74 -17.83 7.97
C ASP A 1050 -6.13 -19.15 8.47
N ALA A 1051 -6.55 -19.64 9.64
CA ALA A 1051 -5.96 -20.82 10.30
C ALA A 1051 -5.99 -22.09 9.45
N PHE A 1052 -6.97 -22.22 8.54
CA PHE A 1052 -7.11 -23.33 7.60
C PHE A 1052 -5.88 -23.49 6.68
N MET A 1053 -5.21 -22.39 6.32
CA MET A 1053 -3.98 -22.41 5.50
C MET A 1053 -2.85 -23.20 6.17
N GLY A 1054 -2.79 -23.19 7.51
CA GLY A 1054 -1.85 -24.03 8.27
C GLY A 1054 -2.12 -25.53 8.10
N ARG A 1055 -3.39 -25.94 8.07
CA ARG A 1055 -3.80 -27.33 7.84
C ARG A 1055 -3.54 -27.78 6.40
N LEU A 1056 -3.79 -26.91 5.41
CA LEU A 1056 -3.46 -27.19 4.00
C LEU A 1056 -1.95 -27.47 3.83
N ARG A 1057 -1.08 -26.63 4.42
CA ARG A 1057 0.38 -26.86 4.44
C ARG A 1057 0.73 -28.21 5.09
N GLN A 1058 0.17 -28.50 6.27
CA GLN A 1058 0.42 -29.78 6.97
C GLN A 1058 -0.03 -31.00 6.16
N ALA A 1059 -1.10 -30.84 5.36
CA ALA A 1059 -1.58 -31.86 4.43
C ALA A 1059 -0.79 -31.96 3.12
N GLY A 1060 0.31 -31.21 2.96
CA GLY A 1060 1.18 -31.27 1.79
C GLY A 1060 0.63 -30.56 0.55
N VAL A 1061 -0.36 -29.67 0.70
CA VAL A 1061 -0.75 -28.73 -0.38
C VAL A 1061 0.45 -27.84 -0.71
N ARG A 1062 0.62 -27.50 -2.00
CA ARG A 1062 1.71 -26.63 -2.49
C ARG A 1062 1.21 -25.43 -3.28
N LEU A 1063 0.14 -25.63 -4.05
CA LEU A 1063 -0.45 -24.63 -4.92
C LEU A 1063 -1.90 -24.36 -4.52
N CYS A 1064 -2.28 -23.09 -4.46
CA CYS A 1064 -3.59 -22.62 -4.08
C CYS A 1064 -4.14 -21.67 -5.13
N LEU A 1065 -5.42 -21.79 -5.48
CA LEU A 1065 -6.12 -20.93 -6.42
C LEU A 1065 -7.30 -20.27 -5.70
N HIS A 1066 -7.48 -18.95 -5.84
CA HIS A 1066 -8.69 -18.28 -5.35
C HIS A 1066 -9.21 -17.21 -6.31
N GLY A 1067 -10.41 -16.71 -6.02
CA GLY A 1067 -11.11 -15.70 -6.78
C GLY A 1067 -11.22 -14.34 -6.08
N HIS A 1068 -12.23 -13.56 -6.48
CA HIS A 1068 -12.67 -12.33 -5.81
C HIS A 1068 -11.52 -11.33 -5.57
N VAL A 1069 -10.65 -11.17 -6.59
CA VAL A 1069 -9.54 -10.18 -6.58
C VAL A 1069 -9.93 -8.99 -7.44
N HIS A 1070 -10.34 -7.92 -6.78
CA HIS A 1070 -10.92 -6.73 -7.40
C HIS A 1070 -9.89 -5.59 -7.63
N GLU A 1071 -8.60 -5.86 -7.42
CA GLU A 1071 -7.51 -4.87 -7.42
C GLU A 1071 -6.47 -5.12 -8.54
N GLU A 1072 -5.99 -4.05 -9.21
CA GLU A 1072 -4.99 -4.10 -10.30
C GLU A 1072 -3.54 -4.48 -9.87
N ARG A 1073 -3.33 -4.93 -8.63
CA ARG A 1073 -1.99 -5.18 -8.10
C ARG A 1073 -1.59 -6.63 -8.29
N ALA A 1074 -0.48 -6.83 -9.01
CA ALA A 1074 0.15 -8.13 -9.22
C ALA A 1074 0.38 -8.93 -7.91
N GLU A 1075 0.58 -8.23 -6.79
CA GLU A 1075 0.76 -8.77 -5.43
C GLU A 1075 -0.47 -9.52 -4.89
N PHE A 1076 -1.68 -9.26 -5.38
CA PHE A 1076 -2.91 -9.98 -5.00
C PHE A 1076 -3.26 -11.10 -5.99
N LEU A 1077 -2.62 -11.12 -7.17
CA LEU A 1077 -2.82 -12.12 -8.21
C LEU A 1077 -1.74 -13.21 -8.18
N ASN A 1078 -0.58 -12.91 -7.58
CA ASN A 1078 0.45 -13.88 -7.24
C ASN A 1078 1.14 -13.47 -5.94
N TYR A 1079 1.05 -14.33 -4.93
CA TYR A 1079 1.87 -14.23 -3.75
C TYR A 1079 2.27 -15.61 -3.24
N LEU A 1080 3.57 -15.76 -2.98
CA LEU A 1080 4.06 -16.77 -2.06
C LEU A 1080 3.64 -16.33 -0.66
N ASP A 1081 2.92 -17.17 0.10
CA ASP A 1081 2.85 -17.02 1.57
C ASP A 1081 4.25 -17.38 2.12
N PRO A 1082 5.12 -16.40 2.47
CA PRO A 1082 6.51 -16.69 2.83
C PRO A 1082 6.59 -17.30 4.24
N GLN A 1083 5.49 -17.26 4.99
CA GLN A 1083 5.36 -17.78 6.34
C GLN A 1083 4.98 -19.27 6.30
N ARG A 1084 4.29 -19.71 5.24
CA ARG A 1084 3.77 -21.08 5.10
C ARG A 1084 4.39 -21.89 3.96
N GLY A 1085 5.03 -21.29 2.96
CA GLY A 1085 5.57 -22.03 1.80
C GLY A 1085 4.48 -22.63 0.92
N LEU A 1086 3.37 -21.90 0.80
CA LEU A 1086 2.26 -22.17 -0.11
C LEU A 1086 2.28 -21.08 -1.19
N HIS A 1087 2.18 -21.48 -2.46
CA HIS A 1087 2.00 -20.54 -3.56
C HIS A 1087 0.53 -20.29 -3.80
N VAL A 1088 0.11 -19.02 -3.85
CA VAL A 1088 -1.29 -18.63 -4.01
C VAL A 1088 -1.45 -17.76 -5.25
N ILE A 1089 -2.37 -18.17 -6.13
CA ILE A 1089 -2.70 -17.49 -7.39
C ILE A 1089 -4.13 -16.97 -7.31
N GLY A 1090 -4.29 -15.67 -7.52
CA GLY A 1090 -5.59 -15.01 -7.63
C GLY A 1090 -6.08 -15.00 -9.08
N GLY A 1091 -7.32 -15.42 -9.30
CA GLY A 1091 -7.96 -15.52 -10.62
C GLY A 1091 -8.34 -14.17 -11.23
N GLY A 1092 -8.26 -13.08 -10.47
CA GLY A 1092 -8.83 -11.80 -10.86
C GLY A 1092 -10.34 -11.91 -10.99
N SER A 1093 -10.90 -11.34 -12.06
CA SER A 1093 -12.34 -11.33 -12.31
C SER A 1093 -12.66 -11.30 -13.80
N PHE A 1094 -13.44 -12.27 -14.27
CA PHE A 1094 -13.65 -12.52 -15.69
C PHE A 1094 -14.79 -11.67 -16.29
N GLY A 1095 -15.88 -11.48 -15.53
CA GLY A 1095 -17.15 -10.96 -16.04
C GLY A 1095 -17.81 -9.82 -15.26
N ALA A 1096 -17.27 -9.42 -14.09
CA ALA A 1096 -17.96 -8.54 -13.12
C ALA A 1096 -18.77 -7.35 -13.70
N PRO A 1097 -19.97 -7.09 -13.12
CA PRO A 1097 -20.94 -6.16 -13.70
C PRO A 1097 -20.57 -4.67 -13.52
N THR A 1098 -20.85 -3.89 -14.56
CA THR A 1098 -20.39 -2.50 -14.76
C THR A 1098 -20.89 -1.49 -13.73
N HIS A 1099 -21.88 -1.84 -12.91
CA HIS A 1099 -22.43 -0.98 -11.86
C HIS A 1099 -21.76 -1.16 -10.48
N ALA A 1100 -20.93 -2.20 -10.32
CA ALA A 1100 -20.16 -2.45 -9.09
C ALA A 1100 -18.67 -2.05 -9.20
N ARG A 1101 -18.19 -1.66 -10.40
CA ARG A 1101 -16.78 -1.32 -10.63
C ARG A 1101 -16.59 -0.12 -11.57
N PRO A 1102 -15.52 0.69 -11.37
CA PRO A 1102 -15.06 1.63 -12.37
C PRO A 1102 -14.52 0.89 -13.61
N GLU A 1103 -14.65 1.51 -14.80
CA GLU A 1103 -14.11 0.97 -16.07
C GLU A 1103 -12.56 0.87 -16.09
N SER A 1104 -11.88 1.35 -15.04
CA SER A 1104 -10.42 1.29 -14.89
C SER A 1104 -9.87 -0.07 -14.45
N VAL A 1105 -10.69 -1.00 -13.95
CA VAL A 1105 -10.21 -2.33 -13.52
C VAL A 1105 -10.39 -3.36 -14.65
N PRO A 1106 -9.31 -3.89 -15.25
CA PRO A 1106 -9.41 -4.88 -16.32
C PRO A 1106 -10.02 -6.17 -15.82
N ARG A 1107 -10.76 -6.83 -16.71
CA ARG A 1107 -11.15 -8.22 -16.54
C ARG A 1107 -9.92 -9.10 -16.73
N LEU A 1108 -9.80 -10.18 -15.98
CA LEU A 1108 -8.62 -11.04 -15.93
C LEU A 1108 -8.99 -12.52 -16.04
N TYR A 1109 -8.06 -13.33 -16.54
CA TYR A 1109 -8.04 -14.78 -16.32
C TYR A 1109 -6.59 -15.30 -16.30
N ASN A 1110 -6.39 -16.51 -15.77
CA ASN A 1110 -5.08 -17.15 -15.77
C ASN A 1110 -5.09 -18.46 -16.58
N LEU A 1111 -4.03 -18.71 -17.34
CA LEU A 1111 -3.69 -20.02 -17.89
C LEU A 1111 -2.41 -20.52 -17.21
N LEU A 1112 -2.46 -21.71 -16.61
CA LEU A 1112 -1.34 -22.33 -15.92
C LEU A 1112 -0.80 -23.49 -16.77
N GLU A 1113 0.49 -23.47 -17.07
CA GLU A 1113 1.23 -24.58 -17.69
C GLU A 1113 2.11 -25.25 -16.63
N LEU A 1114 1.63 -26.38 -16.10
CA LEU A 1114 2.32 -27.19 -15.09
C LEU A 1114 3.19 -28.23 -15.79
N ARG A 1115 4.50 -28.23 -15.52
CA ARG A 1115 5.40 -29.25 -16.07
C ARG A 1115 5.08 -30.62 -15.48
N ARG A 1116 5.25 -31.67 -16.29
CA ARG A 1116 5.02 -33.08 -15.92
C ARG A 1116 5.94 -33.59 -14.79
N ASP A 1117 6.93 -32.80 -14.37
CA ASP A 1117 7.73 -33.04 -13.15
C ASP A 1117 6.96 -32.69 -11.85
N LEU A 1118 5.84 -31.98 -11.96
CA LEU A 1118 5.03 -31.46 -10.85
C LEU A 1118 5.80 -30.53 -9.88
N GLN A 1119 6.93 -29.96 -10.32
CA GLN A 1119 7.79 -29.06 -9.53
C GLN A 1119 7.75 -27.60 -10.03
N HIS A 1120 7.30 -27.37 -11.26
CA HIS A 1120 7.33 -26.04 -11.88
C HIS A 1120 6.01 -25.75 -12.62
N VAL A 1121 5.40 -24.61 -12.32
CA VAL A 1121 4.23 -24.09 -13.05
C VAL A 1121 4.53 -22.69 -13.59
N GLN A 1122 4.22 -22.47 -14.86
CA GLN A 1122 4.23 -21.15 -15.48
C GLN A 1122 2.80 -20.62 -15.54
N VAL A 1123 2.60 -19.36 -15.13
CA VAL A 1123 1.27 -18.74 -15.06
C VAL A 1123 1.24 -17.57 -16.01
N HIS A 1124 0.34 -17.63 -16.99
CA HIS A 1124 0.07 -16.58 -17.95
C HIS A 1124 -1.18 -15.83 -17.49
N THR A 1125 -1.05 -14.52 -17.23
CA THR A 1125 -2.21 -13.68 -16.85
C THR A 1125 -2.63 -12.86 -18.06
N ARG A 1126 -3.90 -12.99 -18.43
CA ARG A 1126 -4.52 -12.30 -19.57
C ARG A 1126 -5.47 -11.22 -19.06
N CYS A 1127 -5.55 -10.10 -19.77
CA CYS A 1127 -6.36 -8.95 -19.39
C CYS A 1127 -7.24 -8.45 -20.53
N ARG A 1128 -8.41 -7.90 -20.17
CA ARG A 1128 -9.33 -7.22 -21.09
C ARG A 1128 -9.78 -5.92 -20.44
N ARG A 1129 -9.27 -4.80 -20.96
CA ARG A 1129 -9.40 -3.46 -20.34
C ARG A 1129 -10.75 -2.77 -20.58
N LYS A 1130 -11.55 -3.23 -21.55
CA LYS A 1130 -12.86 -2.66 -21.89
C LYS A 1130 -13.87 -3.75 -22.21
N GLN A 1131 -15.14 -3.51 -21.92
CA GLN A 1131 -16.23 -4.40 -22.30
C GLN A 1131 -16.31 -4.48 -23.84
N GLY A 1132 -16.32 -5.70 -24.39
CA GLY A 1132 -16.25 -5.93 -25.85
C GLY A 1132 -14.86 -5.79 -26.49
N GLY A 1133 -13.81 -5.45 -25.72
CA GLY A 1133 -12.43 -5.47 -26.21
C GLY A 1133 -11.88 -6.90 -26.34
N ALA A 1134 -10.80 -7.05 -27.11
CA ALA A 1134 -10.01 -8.28 -27.13
C ALA A 1134 -9.33 -8.54 -25.77
N TRP A 1135 -9.00 -9.81 -25.52
CA TRP A 1135 -8.04 -10.18 -24.49
C TRP A 1135 -6.61 -9.92 -24.99
N ASP A 1136 -5.70 -9.64 -24.07
CA ASP A 1136 -4.31 -9.28 -24.34
C ASP A 1136 -3.41 -9.70 -23.15
N GLY A 1137 -2.12 -9.88 -23.38
CA GLY A 1137 -1.17 -10.30 -22.36
C GLY A 1137 -0.94 -9.24 -21.28
N TRP A 1138 -1.12 -9.61 -20.00
CA TRP A 1138 -0.96 -8.65 -18.92
C TRP A 1138 0.52 -8.50 -18.53
N ALA A 1139 1.23 -7.65 -19.27
CA ALA A 1139 2.68 -7.42 -19.13
C ALA A 1139 3.05 -6.62 -17.86
N VAL A 1140 2.88 -7.23 -16.69
CA VAL A 1140 3.23 -6.64 -15.37
C VAL A 1140 4.34 -7.39 -14.63
N TRP A 1141 4.58 -8.64 -14.98
CA TRP A 1141 5.53 -9.52 -14.28
C TRP A 1141 6.99 -9.16 -14.62
N PRO A 1142 7.95 -9.31 -13.70
CA PRO A 1142 9.36 -9.04 -13.99
C PRO A 1142 9.95 -10.09 -14.95
N GLY A 1143 10.56 -9.64 -16.05
CA GLY A 1143 11.35 -10.49 -16.94
C GLY A 1143 12.82 -10.64 -16.52
N GLU A 1144 13.63 -11.27 -17.37
CA GLU A 1144 15.07 -11.51 -17.12
C GLU A 1144 15.89 -10.24 -16.84
N SER A 1145 15.42 -9.09 -17.33
CA SER A 1145 15.97 -7.77 -17.01
C SER A 1145 14.92 -6.91 -16.30
N PRO A 1146 15.27 -6.13 -15.25
CA PRO A 1146 14.32 -5.34 -14.45
C PRO A 1146 13.47 -4.30 -15.22
N GLN A 1147 13.85 -4.02 -16.47
CA GLN A 1147 13.22 -3.06 -17.38
C GLN A 1147 12.20 -3.72 -18.31
N ILE A 1148 12.22 -5.05 -18.44
CA ILE A 1148 11.32 -5.83 -19.30
C ILE A 1148 10.18 -6.37 -18.43
N ARG A 1149 8.95 -6.23 -18.92
CA ARG A 1149 7.78 -6.87 -18.33
C ARG A 1149 7.31 -8.05 -19.18
N CYS A 1150 6.97 -9.14 -18.51
CA CYS A 1150 6.44 -10.37 -19.11
C CYS A 1150 4.94 -10.49 -18.81
N THR A 1151 4.23 -11.19 -19.72
CA THR A 1151 2.81 -11.55 -19.61
C THR A 1151 2.58 -12.81 -18.77
N TYR A 1152 3.67 -13.41 -18.29
CA TYR A 1152 3.71 -14.63 -17.49
C TYR A 1152 4.78 -14.56 -16.41
N TYR A 1153 4.69 -15.46 -15.43
CA TYR A 1153 5.72 -15.69 -14.40
C TYR A 1153 5.86 -17.18 -14.09
N GLY A 1154 7.02 -17.58 -13.56
CA GLY A 1154 7.30 -18.95 -13.12
C GLY A 1154 7.17 -19.12 -11.61
N VAL A 1155 6.65 -20.26 -11.17
CA VAL A 1155 6.55 -20.69 -9.78
C VAL A 1155 7.21 -22.07 -9.64
N LYS A 1156 7.95 -22.26 -8.54
CA LYS A 1156 8.56 -23.53 -8.15
C LYS A 1156 7.90 -24.04 -6.87
N LEU A 1157 7.42 -25.27 -6.89
CA LEU A 1157 6.50 -25.87 -5.91
C LEU A 1157 7.23 -26.68 -4.80
#